data_AF-A0A8C4Z3L5-F1
#
_entry.id   AF-A0A8C4Z3L5-F1
#
_cell.length_a   1.000
_cell.length_b   1.000
_cell.length_c   1.000
_cell.angle_alpha   90.00
_cell.angle_beta   90.00
_cell.angle_gamma   90.00
#
_symmetry.space_group_name_H-M   'P 1'
#
loop_
_entity.id
_entity.type
_entity.pdbx_description
1 polymer ?
#
loop_
_entity_poly.entity_id
_entity_poly.type
_entity_poly.pdbx_seq_one_letter_code
_entity_poly.pdbx_strand_id
1 'polypeptide(L)'
;MPYLGGEETVKELRRALSNPHVQGDPLRHRSTVLRVIRVMSQGVDVAGLFSEMVKACATTDVVQKKLVYVFLCSYASLNPELSLLVINTLRKDCQDPNPMVRSLALRNMTNLRLPSLVEYVQQPLTAGLRDRAACVRRVAVLGWAKLHSLQPHADIDAAVVNELYSMLRDNDPVVMVNCLRALEEILKEEGGVAVNKAIAHHLLNRLKECDVWGQCEVLGVLQRYRPHSEEELFDILSLLDPCLLSPSVPVMAATLGLFLSLCCRGLPAVSLAALRRAQGPLLAACGSASPEMKFTALCHVQLLLRSLPGLMGEHYKRFFCGYAEPAYIKQRKMQVLVELVNDDNVGFVLDELKGYCTDVSPDTAQAAISAIGRIGRSYSDQCLEILTGLLGLKQEHITSVVVQTMRDLVWVCPQCSESVCEALEGCEDTLQDSQGRQALLWLLGVHGDRVSSVRSEMAAGVKTELLTATMRVFLCRPAETQDTLGRLLHYCIEEEADMNVRDQALLYYRLLHCGIEETRSVLQGRRSDPSLGVLIGRPAEPVSQWARSFNTLEPLRQCNAGAESAPQAAPYHLALDPEPSLDLCDPLNPSQDRQETGEMAALHRGVAWDQHRAHEHQDGPAADVPGPSSSSRPVKVYHLLVPVADQ
;
A
#
# COMPACT_ATOMS: atom_id res chain seq x y z
N MET A 1 4.68 23.84 32.12
CA MET A 1 3.84 24.42 33.19
C MET A 1 2.81 23.38 33.65
N PRO A 2 3.06 22.62 34.73
CA PRO A 2 2.16 21.56 35.17
C PRO A 2 1.06 22.04 36.14
N TYR A 3 -0.20 21.81 35.75
CA TYR A 3 -1.35 21.33 36.54
C TYR A 3 -1.80 21.97 37.87
N LEU A 4 -1.10 22.93 38.49
CA LEU A 4 -1.51 23.48 39.82
C LEU A 4 -2.94 24.05 39.86
N GLY A 5 -3.44 24.63 38.77
CA GLY A 5 -4.84 25.13 38.69
C GLY A 5 -5.91 24.04 38.51
N GLY A 6 -5.53 22.79 38.25
CA GLY A 6 -6.47 21.69 37.99
C GLY A 6 -7.25 21.29 39.24
N GLU A 7 -6.56 21.02 40.34
CA GLU A 7 -7.21 20.57 41.58
C GLU A 7 -8.18 21.60 42.16
N GLU A 8 -7.84 22.89 42.14
CA GLU A 8 -8.70 23.94 42.69
C GLU A 8 -9.96 24.13 41.85
N THR A 9 -9.85 24.10 40.53
CA THR A 9 -11.01 24.18 39.64
C THR A 9 -11.91 22.95 39.73
N VAL A 10 -11.35 21.75 39.94
CA VAL A 10 -12.13 20.53 40.25
C VAL A 10 -12.85 20.66 41.61
N LYS A 11 -12.17 21.16 42.65
CA LYS A 11 -12.78 21.38 43.99
C LYS A 11 -13.89 22.45 43.94
N GLU A 12 -13.71 23.51 43.15
CA GLU A 12 -14.74 24.53 42.88
C GLU A 12 -15.93 23.94 42.12
N LEU A 13 -15.70 23.17 41.05
CA LEU A 13 -16.74 22.51 40.27
C LEU A 13 -17.54 21.52 41.11
N ARG A 14 -16.90 20.72 41.99
CA ARG A 14 -17.61 19.82 42.90
C ARG A 14 -18.56 20.57 43.83
N ARG A 15 -18.11 21.71 44.40
CA ARG A 15 -18.95 22.61 45.21
C ARG A 15 -20.11 23.20 44.41
N ALA A 16 -19.87 23.63 43.17
CA ALA A 16 -20.89 24.20 42.30
C ALA A 16 -21.96 23.18 41.87
N LEU A 17 -21.56 21.96 41.48
CA LEU A 17 -22.48 20.86 41.13
C LEU A 17 -23.32 20.41 42.34
N SER A 18 -22.75 20.48 43.55
CA SER A 18 -23.40 20.06 44.80
C SER A 18 -24.28 21.14 45.44
N ASN A 19 -24.29 22.37 44.92
CA ASN A 19 -25.02 23.49 45.52
C ASN A 19 -26.54 23.41 45.19
N PRO A 20 -27.44 23.33 46.18
CA PRO A 20 -28.89 23.26 45.94
C PRO A 20 -29.45 24.45 45.15
N HIS A 21 -28.90 25.66 45.34
CA HIS A 21 -29.30 26.85 44.57
C HIS A 21 -28.87 26.81 43.10
N VAL A 22 -27.86 25.99 42.77
CA VAL A 22 -27.46 25.73 41.39
C VAL A 22 -28.32 24.60 40.81
N GLN A 23 -28.56 23.53 41.56
CA GLN A 23 -29.39 22.39 41.14
C GLN A 23 -30.86 22.77 40.89
N GLY A 24 -31.42 23.70 41.68
CA GLY A 24 -32.80 24.17 41.53
C GLY A 24 -33.08 25.04 40.31
N ASP A 25 -32.04 25.58 39.65
CA ASP A 25 -32.14 26.31 38.38
C ASP A 25 -31.53 25.45 37.26
N PRO A 26 -32.33 24.85 36.37
CA PRO A 26 -31.83 23.93 35.36
C PRO A 26 -30.88 24.60 34.35
N LEU A 27 -31.01 25.92 34.13
CA LEU A 27 -30.11 26.66 33.23
C LEU A 27 -28.75 26.89 33.91
N ARG A 28 -28.72 27.19 35.22
CA ARG A 28 -27.46 27.26 35.99
C ARG A 28 -26.80 25.91 36.10
N HIS A 29 -27.52 24.86 36.49
CA HIS A 29 -26.95 23.52 36.64
C HIS A 29 -26.35 23.01 35.32
N ARG A 30 -27.08 23.15 34.20
CA ARG A 30 -26.56 22.85 32.86
C ARG A 30 -25.31 23.67 32.50
N SER A 31 -25.24 24.93 32.92
CA SER A 31 -24.06 25.78 32.70
C SER A 31 -22.85 25.34 33.53
N THR A 32 -23.06 24.86 34.76
CA THR A 32 -22.01 24.23 35.57
C THR A 32 -21.53 22.92 34.95
N VAL A 33 -22.44 22.05 34.49
CA VAL A 33 -22.12 20.82 33.75
C VAL A 33 -21.33 21.13 32.48
N LEU A 34 -21.70 22.16 31.71
CA LEU A 34 -20.94 22.61 30.53
C LEU A 34 -19.53 23.11 30.90
N ARG A 35 -19.33 23.72 32.07
CA ARG A 35 -18.01 24.11 32.56
C ARG A 35 -17.13 22.89 32.88
N VAL A 36 -17.71 21.79 33.40
CA VAL A 36 -16.99 20.51 33.57
C VAL A 36 -16.49 20.00 32.21
N ILE A 37 -17.36 19.96 31.19
CA ILE A 37 -16.98 19.51 29.85
C ILE A 37 -15.90 20.41 29.24
N ARG A 38 -15.96 21.73 29.45
CA ARG A 38 -14.91 22.66 28.98
C ARG A 38 -13.55 22.36 29.63
N VAL A 39 -13.52 22.09 30.93
CA VAL A 39 -12.28 21.77 31.69
C VAL A 39 -11.73 20.40 31.28
N MET A 40 -12.61 19.41 31.05
CA MET A 40 -12.25 18.11 30.47
C MET A 40 -11.62 18.27 29.07
N SER A 41 -12.22 19.08 28.19
CA SER A 41 -11.68 19.39 26.86
C SER A 41 -10.36 20.19 26.89
N GLN A 42 -9.95 20.72 28.04
CA GLN A 42 -8.65 21.37 28.26
C GLN A 42 -7.57 20.39 28.75
N GLY A 43 -7.89 19.09 28.88
CA GLY A 43 -6.95 18.06 29.34
C GLY A 43 -6.71 18.06 30.86
N VAL A 44 -7.60 18.69 31.63
CA VAL A 44 -7.59 18.61 33.10
C VAL A 44 -8.40 17.39 33.52
N ASP A 45 -7.84 16.57 34.41
CA ASP A 45 -8.59 15.43 34.94
C ASP A 45 -9.75 15.90 35.82
N VAL A 46 -10.96 15.48 35.44
CA VAL A 46 -12.21 15.73 36.16
C VAL A 46 -12.87 14.44 36.66
N ALA A 47 -12.16 13.30 36.66
CA ALA A 47 -12.64 12.01 37.18
C ALA A 47 -13.23 12.14 38.60
N GLY A 48 -12.63 13.01 39.44
CA GLY A 48 -13.12 13.34 40.78
C GLY A 48 -14.51 13.99 40.87
N LEU A 49 -15.22 14.20 39.74
CA LEU A 49 -16.60 14.69 39.69
C LEU A 49 -17.62 13.59 39.31
N PHE A 50 -17.19 12.32 39.24
CA PHE A 50 -18.03 11.23 38.73
C PHE A 50 -19.34 11.07 39.52
N SER A 51 -19.30 11.10 40.85
CA SER A 51 -20.47 11.02 41.73
C SER A 51 -21.50 12.12 41.49
N GLU A 52 -21.06 13.33 41.19
CA GLU A 52 -21.89 14.50 40.91
C GLU A 52 -22.47 14.43 39.50
N MET A 53 -21.70 13.94 38.53
CA MET A 53 -22.14 13.76 37.15
C MET A 53 -23.14 12.59 37.01
N VAL A 54 -22.98 11.51 37.77
CA VAL A 54 -23.98 10.43 37.88
C VAL A 54 -25.33 10.99 38.40
N LYS A 55 -25.31 11.87 39.41
CA LYS A 55 -26.53 12.54 39.90
C LYS A 55 -27.13 13.47 38.83
N ALA A 56 -26.30 14.25 38.13
CA ALA A 56 -26.73 15.14 37.05
C ALA A 56 -27.34 14.41 35.83
N CYS A 57 -27.18 13.09 35.73
CA CYS A 57 -27.78 12.25 34.68
C CYS A 57 -29.32 12.18 34.77
N ALA A 58 -29.86 12.25 35.99
CA ALA A 58 -31.29 12.07 36.30
C ALA A 58 -32.16 13.32 36.02
N THR A 59 -31.89 14.00 34.90
CA THR A 59 -32.60 15.20 34.43
C THR A 59 -33.55 14.90 33.28
N THR A 60 -34.49 15.81 32.97
CA THR A 60 -35.31 15.79 31.75
C THR A 60 -34.69 16.61 30.60
N ASP A 61 -33.71 17.48 30.86
CA ASP A 61 -33.06 18.26 29.80
C ASP A 61 -32.15 17.38 28.93
N VAL A 62 -32.52 17.24 27.66
CA VAL A 62 -31.76 16.50 26.64
C VAL A 62 -30.38 17.11 26.41
N VAL A 63 -30.19 18.42 26.61
CA VAL A 63 -28.89 19.07 26.45
C VAL A 63 -27.96 18.69 27.62
N GLN A 64 -28.42 18.82 28.86
CA GLN A 64 -27.68 18.33 30.03
C GLN A 64 -27.42 16.82 29.96
N LYS A 65 -28.39 15.97 29.56
CA LYS A 65 -28.16 14.53 29.33
C LYS A 65 -27.00 14.29 28.35
N LYS A 66 -26.96 15.00 27.21
CA LYS A 66 -25.86 14.88 26.23
C LYS A 66 -24.50 15.22 26.84
N LEU A 67 -24.40 16.32 27.60
CA LEU A 67 -23.16 16.71 28.27
C LEU A 67 -22.72 15.66 29.30
N VAL A 68 -23.64 15.21 30.16
CA VAL A 68 -23.36 14.21 31.18
C VAL A 68 -22.96 12.86 30.55
N TYR A 69 -23.64 12.41 29.50
CA TYR A 69 -23.27 11.16 28.84
C TYR A 69 -21.91 11.20 28.15
N VAL A 70 -21.48 12.35 27.62
CA VAL A 70 -20.11 12.51 27.09
C VAL A 70 -19.06 12.35 28.21
N PHE A 71 -19.28 12.96 29.38
CA PHE A 71 -18.40 12.75 30.54
C PHE A 71 -18.40 11.28 31.01
N LEU A 72 -19.59 10.67 31.18
CA LEU A 72 -19.70 9.32 31.72
C LEU A 72 -19.03 8.29 30.79
N CYS A 73 -19.20 8.40 29.47
CA CYS A 73 -18.52 7.51 28.52
C CYS A 73 -16.98 7.67 28.53
N SER A 74 -16.45 8.85 28.88
CA SER A 74 -15.00 9.07 29.02
C SER A 74 -14.41 8.48 30.30
N TYR A 75 -15.18 8.44 31.39
CA TYR A 75 -14.69 8.10 32.74
C TYR A 75 -15.24 6.79 33.34
N ALA A 76 -16.16 6.11 32.66
CA ALA A 76 -16.82 4.89 33.15
C ALA A 76 -15.85 3.73 33.43
N SER A 77 -14.84 3.55 32.57
CA SER A 77 -13.80 2.53 32.73
C SER A 77 -12.92 2.73 33.97
N LEU A 78 -12.77 3.97 34.45
CA LEU A 78 -12.06 4.29 35.70
C LEU A 78 -12.96 4.16 36.95
N ASN A 79 -14.28 4.07 36.77
CA ASN A 79 -15.27 4.06 37.86
C ASN A 79 -16.36 3.00 37.60
N PRO A 80 -16.03 1.70 37.45
CA PRO A 80 -17.00 0.67 37.05
C PRO A 80 -18.16 0.54 38.04
N GLU A 81 -17.88 0.49 39.34
CA GLU A 81 -18.90 0.37 40.41
C GLU A 81 -19.91 1.53 40.39
N LEU A 82 -19.44 2.77 40.23
CA LEU A 82 -20.32 3.94 40.16
C LEU A 82 -21.07 4.02 38.82
N SER A 83 -20.51 3.46 37.75
CA SER A 83 -21.21 3.34 36.46
C SER A 83 -22.45 2.43 36.54
N LEU A 84 -22.48 1.45 37.46
CA LEU A 84 -23.65 0.59 37.66
C LEU A 84 -24.90 1.39 38.06
N LEU A 85 -24.71 2.50 38.79
CA LEU A 85 -25.81 3.39 39.20
C LEU A 85 -26.49 4.09 38.00
N VAL A 86 -25.76 4.27 36.89
CA VAL A 86 -26.25 4.93 35.67
C VAL A 86 -27.18 4.02 34.88
N ILE A 87 -27.02 2.68 34.98
CA ILE A 87 -27.80 1.68 34.22
C ILE A 87 -29.30 1.93 34.35
N ASN A 88 -29.79 2.14 35.57
CA ASN A 88 -31.22 2.27 35.83
C ASN A 88 -31.81 3.56 35.24
N THR A 89 -31.03 4.65 35.24
CA THR A 89 -31.38 5.90 34.56
C THR A 89 -31.40 5.71 33.04
N LEU A 90 -30.39 5.04 32.48
CA LEU A 90 -30.30 4.75 31.05
C LEU A 90 -31.40 3.80 30.55
N ARG A 91 -31.73 2.74 31.31
CA ARG A 91 -32.84 1.82 30.98
C ARG A 91 -34.20 2.53 31.03
N LYS A 92 -34.39 3.47 31.97
CA LYS A 92 -35.58 4.33 32.01
C LYS A 92 -35.64 5.29 30.81
N ASP A 93 -34.54 5.95 30.47
CA ASP A 93 -34.46 6.80 29.26
C ASP A 93 -34.69 6.01 27.96
N CYS A 94 -34.30 4.73 27.91
CA CYS A 94 -34.60 3.82 26.79
C CYS A 94 -36.10 3.49 26.65
N GLN A 95 -36.95 3.90 27.60
CA GLN A 95 -38.40 3.77 27.57
C GLN A 95 -39.12 5.13 27.47
N ASP A 96 -38.38 6.24 27.35
CA ASP A 96 -38.93 7.59 27.24
C ASP A 96 -39.83 7.74 25.99
N PRO A 97 -40.96 8.49 26.04
CA PRO A 97 -41.82 8.70 24.87
C PRO A 97 -41.07 9.35 23.69
N ASN A 98 -40.07 10.19 23.93
CA ASN A 98 -39.28 10.87 22.91
C ASN A 98 -38.20 9.93 22.32
N PRO A 99 -38.26 9.58 21.01
CA PRO A 99 -37.28 8.69 20.40
C PRO A 99 -35.86 9.29 20.35
N MET A 100 -35.71 10.62 20.47
CA MET A 100 -34.38 11.25 20.64
C MET A 100 -33.76 10.97 22.01
N VAL A 101 -34.57 10.73 23.06
CA VAL A 101 -34.08 10.33 24.38
C VAL A 101 -33.75 8.84 24.38
N ARG A 102 -34.65 7.99 23.83
CA ARG A 102 -34.40 6.54 23.70
C ARG A 102 -33.11 6.24 22.91
N SER A 103 -32.96 6.82 21.73
CA SER A 103 -31.77 6.63 20.89
C SER A 103 -30.50 7.22 21.52
N LEU A 104 -30.59 8.34 22.25
CA LEU A 104 -29.46 8.89 23.00
C LEU A 104 -29.02 7.95 24.13
N ALA A 105 -29.95 7.42 24.91
CA ALA A 105 -29.63 6.52 26.01
C ALA A 105 -29.06 5.19 25.49
N LEU A 106 -29.69 4.55 24.52
CA LEU A 106 -29.24 3.29 23.94
C LEU A 106 -27.84 3.40 23.29
N ARG A 107 -27.54 4.56 22.67
CA ARG A 107 -26.20 4.87 22.14
C ARG A 107 -25.16 4.98 23.24
N ASN A 108 -25.52 5.53 24.39
CA ASN A 108 -24.57 5.74 25.49
C ASN A 108 -24.41 4.51 26.39
N MET A 109 -25.45 3.70 26.58
CA MET A 109 -25.35 2.34 27.17
C MET A 109 -24.25 1.52 26.48
N THR A 110 -24.25 1.51 25.14
CA THR A 110 -23.23 0.80 24.34
C THR A 110 -21.89 1.56 24.19
N ASN A 111 -21.80 2.82 24.64
CA ASN A 111 -20.54 3.57 24.69
C ASN A 111 -19.82 3.48 26.04
N LEU A 112 -20.48 3.03 27.12
CA LEU A 112 -19.84 2.86 28.44
C LEU A 112 -18.72 1.80 28.43
N ARG A 113 -18.77 0.83 27.50
CA ARG A 113 -17.70 -0.17 27.25
C ARG A 113 -17.24 -0.96 28.49
N LEU A 114 -18.15 -1.22 29.41
CA LEU A 114 -17.92 -2.04 30.60
C LEU A 114 -18.50 -3.45 30.37
N PRO A 115 -17.69 -4.53 30.42
CA PRO A 115 -18.17 -5.89 30.19
C PRO A 115 -19.28 -6.33 31.16
N SER A 116 -19.23 -5.87 32.42
CA SER A 116 -20.27 -6.09 33.44
C SER A 116 -21.63 -5.45 33.13
N LEU A 117 -21.74 -4.66 32.05
CA LEU A 117 -23.01 -4.07 31.61
C LEU A 117 -23.77 -4.90 30.57
N VAL A 118 -23.13 -5.88 29.93
CA VAL A 118 -23.63 -6.51 28.69
C VAL A 118 -25.04 -7.09 28.85
N GLU A 119 -25.30 -7.86 29.90
CA GLU A 119 -26.62 -8.43 30.21
C GLU A 119 -27.73 -7.35 30.33
N TYR A 120 -27.42 -6.21 30.96
CA TYR A 120 -28.37 -5.10 31.13
C TYR A 120 -28.62 -4.31 29.84
N VAL A 121 -27.78 -4.48 28.81
CA VAL A 121 -27.81 -3.77 27.53
C VAL A 121 -28.51 -4.60 26.45
N GLN A 122 -28.40 -5.94 26.47
CA GLN A 122 -29.05 -6.83 25.50
C GLN A 122 -30.56 -6.60 25.37
N GLN A 123 -31.31 -6.61 26.49
CA GLN A 123 -32.77 -6.39 26.44
C GLN A 123 -33.17 -5.04 25.84
N PRO A 124 -32.61 -3.87 26.27
CA PRO A 124 -32.81 -2.60 25.58
C PRO A 124 -32.45 -2.60 24.09
N LEU A 125 -31.38 -3.29 23.68
CA LEU A 125 -31.02 -3.40 22.26
C LEU A 125 -32.07 -4.21 21.47
N THR A 126 -32.49 -5.38 21.96
CA THR A 126 -33.55 -6.20 21.34
C THR A 126 -34.86 -5.43 21.18
N ALA A 127 -35.25 -4.66 22.20
CA ALA A 127 -36.41 -3.77 22.11
C ALA A 127 -36.20 -2.64 21.10
N GLY A 128 -35.00 -2.06 21.06
CA GLY A 128 -34.62 -0.99 20.15
C GLY A 128 -34.58 -1.39 18.66
N LEU A 129 -34.31 -2.65 18.34
CA LEU A 129 -34.42 -3.18 16.96
C LEU A 129 -35.85 -3.06 16.42
N ARG A 130 -36.86 -3.24 17.28
CA ARG A 130 -38.29 -3.21 16.92
C ARG A 130 -38.98 -1.87 17.24
N ASP A 131 -38.22 -0.80 17.49
CA ASP A 131 -38.78 0.53 17.75
C ASP A 131 -39.44 1.12 16.49
N ARG A 132 -40.55 1.83 16.66
CA ARG A 132 -41.26 2.54 15.57
C ARG A 132 -40.38 3.61 14.90
N ALA A 133 -39.50 4.27 15.66
CA ALA A 133 -38.65 5.35 15.18
C ALA A 133 -37.31 4.83 14.63
N ALA A 134 -37.03 5.11 13.36
CA ALA A 134 -35.80 4.67 12.69
C ALA A 134 -34.51 5.16 13.41
N CYS A 135 -34.52 6.33 14.06
CA CYS A 135 -33.36 6.82 14.82
C CYS A 135 -32.99 5.94 16.02
N VAL A 136 -33.93 5.19 16.60
CA VAL A 136 -33.65 4.19 17.64
C VAL A 136 -33.13 2.91 17.01
N ARG A 137 -33.77 2.41 15.95
CA ARG A 137 -33.33 1.22 15.20
C ARG A 137 -31.88 1.35 14.68
N ARG A 138 -31.54 2.49 14.06
CA ARG A 138 -30.17 2.84 13.60
C ARG A 138 -29.11 2.71 14.71
N VAL A 139 -29.50 2.99 15.96
CA VAL A 139 -28.62 2.91 17.14
C VAL A 139 -28.60 1.50 17.73
N ALA A 140 -29.73 0.81 17.79
CA ALA A 140 -29.83 -0.55 18.31
C ALA A 140 -29.00 -1.54 17.49
N VAL A 141 -29.07 -1.43 16.16
CA VAL A 141 -28.30 -2.23 15.21
C VAL A 141 -26.78 -2.07 15.41
N LEU A 142 -26.27 -0.83 15.39
CA LEU A 142 -24.85 -0.57 15.68
C LEU A 142 -24.49 -0.87 17.15
N GLY A 143 -25.47 -0.92 18.04
CA GLY A 143 -25.30 -1.30 19.43
C GLY A 143 -24.93 -2.76 19.61
N TRP A 144 -25.51 -3.66 18.81
CA TRP A 144 -25.12 -5.08 18.78
C TRP A 144 -23.69 -5.28 18.28
N ALA A 145 -23.28 -4.57 17.22
CA ALA A 145 -21.90 -4.61 16.71
C ALA A 145 -20.86 -4.14 17.77
N LYS A 146 -21.21 -3.14 18.58
CA LYS A 146 -20.40 -2.70 19.73
C LYS A 146 -20.38 -3.69 20.88
N LEU A 147 -21.46 -4.48 21.05
CA LEU A 147 -21.55 -5.51 22.07
C LEU A 147 -20.62 -6.68 21.71
N HIS A 148 -20.68 -7.12 20.45
CA HIS A 148 -19.77 -8.12 19.89
C HIS A 148 -18.31 -7.71 20.01
N SER A 149 -17.95 -6.52 19.54
CA SER A 149 -16.56 -6.01 19.63
C SER A 149 -16.09 -5.68 21.05
N LEU A 150 -16.95 -5.76 22.07
CA LEU A 150 -16.57 -5.71 23.50
C LEU A 150 -16.32 -7.12 24.08
N GLN A 151 -16.99 -8.15 23.57
CA GLN A 151 -16.82 -9.55 23.97
C GLN A 151 -16.95 -10.48 22.75
N PRO A 152 -15.89 -10.62 21.91
CA PRO A 152 -15.97 -11.39 20.66
C PRO A 152 -16.21 -12.90 20.86
N HIS A 153 -15.96 -13.43 22.05
CA HIS A 153 -16.19 -14.84 22.41
C HIS A 153 -17.55 -15.06 23.10
N ALA A 154 -18.46 -14.10 23.08
CA ALA A 154 -19.80 -14.24 23.62
C ALA A 154 -20.79 -14.53 22.48
N ASP A 155 -21.30 -15.77 22.44
CA ASP A 155 -22.30 -16.21 21.45
C ASP A 155 -23.49 -15.26 21.41
N ILE A 156 -23.80 -14.74 20.21
CA ILE A 156 -24.98 -13.91 19.99
C ILE A 156 -26.15 -14.82 19.59
N ASP A 157 -27.27 -14.70 20.31
CA ASP A 157 -28.51 -15.40 19.99
C ASP A 157 -28.82 -15.38 18.49
N ALA A 158 -28.96 -16.55 17.87
CA ALA A 158 -29.31 -16.67 16.46
C ALA A 158 -30.63 -15.94 16.12
N ALA A 159 -31.51 -15.74 17.09
CA ALA A 159 -32.71 -14.91 16.96
C ALA A 159 -32.40 -13.43 16.65
N VAL A 160 -31.34 -12.87 17.23
CA VAL A 160 -30.86 -11.49 16.98
C VAL A 160 -30.24 -11.40 15.59
N VAL A 161 -29.42 -12.37 15.20
CA VAL A 161 -28.83 -12.44 13.84
C VAL A 161 -29.93 -12.50 12.78
N ASN A 162 -30.97 -13.32 12.99
CA ASN A 162 -32.13 -13.41 12.10
C ASN A 162 -32.95 -12.10 12.05
N GLU A 163 -33.10 -11.38 13.17
CA GLU A 163 -33.74 -10.05 13.18
C GLU A 163 -32.92 -9.04 12.36
N LEU A 164 -31.59 -9.03 12.51
CA LEU A 164 -30.69 -8.16 11.73
C LEU A 164 -30.76 -8.46 10.21
N TYR A 165 -30.84 -9.74 9.82
CA TYR A 165 -31.08 -10.12 8.42
C TYR A 165 -32.46 -9.68 7.91
N SER A 166 -33.49 -9.70 8.76
CA SER A 166 -34.82 -9.14 8.44
C SER A 166 -34.77 -7.63 8.22
N MET A 167 -34.01 -6.92 9.06
CA MET A 167 -33.82 -5.46 9.00
C MET A 167 -32.97 -4.97 7.81
N LEU A 168 -32.38 -5.87 7.01
CA LEU A 168 -31.88 -5.54 5.66
C LEU A 168 -33.00 -5.06 4.71
N ARG A 169 -34.28 -5.27 5.08
CA ARG A 169 -35.46 -4.78 4.35
C ARG A 169 -36.15 -3.59 5.04
N ASP A 170 -35.50 -2.93 6.00
CA ASP A 170 -36.07 -1.76 6.68
C ASP A 170 -36.33 -0.61 5.68
N ASN A 171 -37.47 0.07 5.83
CA ASN A 171 -37.82 1.24 5.02
C ASN A 171 -36.75 2.35 5.07
N ASP A 172 -36.02 2.49 6.19
CA ASP A 172 -34.96 3.48 6.34
C ASP A 172 -33.61 2.95 5.80
N PRO A 173 -33.03 3.54 4.74
CA PRO A 173 -31.81 3.02 4.12
C PRO A 173 -30.58 3.08 5.05
N VAL A 174 -30.58 4.01 6.04
CA VAL A 174 -29.50 4.08 7.04
C VAL A 174 -29.62 2.96 8.08
N VAL A 175 -30.83 2.47 8.39
CA VAL A 175 -30.98 1.21 9.15
C VAL A 175 -30.42 0.04 8.34
N MET A 176 -30.83 -0.12 7.08
CA MET A 176 -30.37 -1.19 6.18
C MET A 176 -28.83 -1.24 6.08
N VAL A 177 -28.18 -0.10 5.79
CA VAL A 177 -26.71 0.00 5.71
C VAL A 177 -26.04 -0.29 7.06
N ASN A 178 -26.62 0.16 8.17
CA ASN A 178 -26.10 -0.17 9.49
C ASN A 178 -26.29 -1.66 9.83
N CYS A 179 -27.31 -2.34 9.30
CA CYS A 179 -27.51 -3.78 9.48
C CYS A 179 -26.44 -4.59 8.74
N LEU A 180 -26.06 -4.15 7.52
CA LEU A 180 -24.89 -4.69 6.83
C LEU A 180 -23.63 -4.52 7.69
N ARG A 181 -23.30 -3.29 8.11
CA ARG A 181 -22.13 -3.04 8.98
C ARG A 181 -22.13 -3.86 10.27
N ALA A 182 -23.29 -4.09 10.87
CA ALA A 182 -23.40 -4.87 12.10
C ALA A 182 -23.19 -6.37 11.83
N LEU A 183 -23.79 -6.91 10.77
CA LEU A 183 -23.60 -8.31 10.38
C LEU A 183 -22.18 -8.59 9.86
N GLU A 184 -21.51 -7.65 9.20
CA GLU A 184 -20.09 -7.77 8.81
C GLU A 184 -19.16 -7.93 10.02
N GLU A 185 -19.40 -7.18 11.11
CA GLU A 185 -18.56 -7.24 12.32
C GLU A 185 -18.97 -8.39 13.27
N ILE A 186 -20.22 -8.86 13.20
CA ILE A 186 -20.71 -10.02 13.97
C ILE A 186 -20.26 -11.33 13.30
N LEU A 187 -20.57 -11.52 12.01
CA LEU A 187 -20.26 -12.75 11.26
C LEU A 187 -18.82 -12.75 10.70
N LYS A 188 -17.93 -11.97 11.31
CA LYS A 188 -16.58 -11.68 10.83
C LYS A 188 -15.71 -12.92 10.70
N GLU A 189 -15.84 -13.86 11.64
CA GLU A 189 -15.15 -15.15 11.64
C GLU A 189 -15.74 -16.13 10.61
N GLU A 190 -17.02 -15.97 10.24
CA GLU A 190 -17.69 -16.73 9.16
C GLU A 190 -17.40 -16.17 7.75
N GLY A 191 -16.72 -15.02 7.64
CA GLY A 191 -16.46 -14.32 6.38
C GLY A 191 -17.46 -13.20 6.02
N GLY A 192 -18.23 -12.72 7.01
CA GLY A 192 -19.19 -11.62 6.91
C GLY A 192 -20.60 -12.04 6.47
N VAL A 193 -21.43 -11.06 6.10
CA VAL A 193 -22.79 -11.24 5.58
C VAL A 193 -22.82 -12.27 4.46
N ALA A 194 -23.66 -13.30 4.61
CA ALA A 194 -24.01 -14.23 3.55
C ALA A 194 -24.99 -13.57 2.57
N VAL A 195 -24.45 -13.01 1.46
CA VAL A 195 -25.26 -12.36 0.42
C VAL A 195 -25.84 -13.40 -0.54
N ASN A 196 -27.17 -13.60 -0.50
CA ASN A 196 -27.89 -14.37 -1.52
C ASN A 196 -28.47 -13.45 -2.61
N LYS A 197 -28.96 -14.04 -3.72
CA LYS A 197 -29.54 -13.30 -4.86
C LYS A 197 -30.63 -12.30 -4.47
N ALA A 198 -31.54 -12.68 -3.57
CA ALA A 198 -32.62 -11.79 -3.14
C ALA A 198 -32.11 -10.58 -2.32
N ILE A 199 -31.05 -10.77 -1.51
CA ILE A 199 -30.38 -9.67 -0.81
C ILE A 199 -29.63 -8.78 -1.81
N ALA A 200 -28.82 -9.37 -2.70
CA ALA A 200 -28.04 -8.63 -3.69
C ALA A 200 -28.92 -7.71 -4.55
N HIS A 201 -30.01 -8.25 -5.11
CA HIS A 201 -30.95 -7.48 -5.93
C HIS A 201 -31.75 -6.46 -5.11
N HIS A 202 -32.08 -6.71 -3.84
CA HIS A 202 -32.72 -5.70 -2.98
C HIS A 202 -31.78 -4.50 -2.73
N LEU A 203 -30.52 -4.76 -2.38
CA LEU A 203 -29.52 -3.73 -2.11
C LEU A 203 -29.19 -2.90 -3.36
N LEU A 204 -29.03 -3.54 -4.53
CA LEU A 204 -28.77 -2.85 -5.80
C LEU A 204 -29.92 -1.92 -6.20
N ASN A 205 -31.16 -2.39 -6.13
CA ASN A 205 -32.32 -1.57 -6.49
C ASN A 205 -32.49 -0.35 -5.56
N ARG A 206 -32.10 -0.46 -4.29
CA ARG A 206 -32.16 0.61 -3.29
C ARG A 206 -30.87 1.42 -3.14
N LEU A 207 -29.84 1.15 -3.94
CA LEU A 207 -28.54 1.83 -3.87
C LEU A 207 -28.69 3.36 -3.95
N LYS A 208 -29.60 3.85 -4.81
CA LYS A 208 -29.88 5.28 -5.02
C LYS A 208 -30.58 5.97 -3.83
N GLU A 209 -31.14 5.21 -2.88
CA GLU A 209 -31.73 5.74 -1.64
C GLU A 209 -30.66 5.93 -0.54
N CYS A 210 -29.51 5.29 -0.67
CA CYS A 210 -28.44 5.35 0.31
C CYS A 210 -27.61 6.64 0.15
N ASP A 211 -27.01 7.10 1.24
CA ASP A 211 -26.03 8.19 1.19
C ASP A 211 -24.72 7.73 0.53
N VAL A 212 -23.82 8.67 0.21
CA VAL A 212 -22.53 8.40 -0.44
C VAL A 212 -21.74 7.30 0.30
N TRP A 213 -21.76 7.30 1.63
CA TRP A 213 -21.06 6.29 2.41
C TRP A 213 -21.79 4.94 2.38
N GLY A 214 -23.11 4.92 2.57
CA GLY A 214 -23.90 3.68 2.49
C GLY A 214 -23.85 3.00 1.12
N GLN A 215 -23.75 3.79 0.04
CA GLN A 215 -23.51 3.26 -1.31
C GLN A 215 -22.17 2.52 -1.38
N CYS A 216 -21.09 3.09 -0.84
CA CYS A 216 -19.78 2.43 -0.79
C CYS A 216 -19.79 1.14 0.03
N GLU A 217 -20.48 1.09 1.18
CA GLU A 217 -20.61 -0.14 1.99
C GLU A 217 -21.33 -1.25 1.20
N VAL A 218 -22.47 -0.92 0.58
CA VAL A 218 -23.27 -1.86 -0.21
C VAL A 218 -22.43 -2.40 -1.39
N LEU A 219 -21.75 -1.53 -2.12
CA LEU A 219 -20.88 -1.90 -3.23
C LEU A 219 -19.70 -2.76 -2.77
N GLY A 220 -19.14 -2.51 -1.58
CA GLY A 220 -18.08 -3.31 -0.97
C GLY A 220 -18.54 -4.72 -0.58
N VAL A 221 -19.66 -4.84 0.13
CA VAL A 221 -20.29 -6.12 0.49
C VAL A 221 -20.61 -6.95 -0.76
N LEU A 222 -21.10 -6.31 -1.83
CA LEU A 222 -21.40 -6.96 -3.10
C LEU A 222 -20.17 -7.53 -3.84
N GLN A 223 -18.93 -7.14 -3.52
CA GLN A 223 -17.72 -7.74 -4.12
C GLN A 223 -17.53 -9.21 -3.73
N ARG A 224 -18.18 -9.68 -2.66
CA ARG A 224 -18.22 -11.10 -2.27
C ARG A 224 -19.32 -11.89 -2.98
N TYR A 225 -20.34 -11.22 -3.54
CA TYR A 225 -21.40 -11.88 -4.32
C TYR A 225 -20.89 -12.33 -5.68
N ARG A 226 -21.41 -13.46 -6.18
CA ARG A 226 -21.20 -13.92 -7.57
C ARG A 226 -22.54 -14.22 -8.22
N PRO A 227 -22.85 -13.64 -9.39
CA PRO A 227 -24.08 -13.97 -10.13
C PRO A 227 -24.04 -15.42 -10.62
N HIS A 228 -25.22 -16.03 -10.78
CA HIS A 228 -25.34 -17.45 -11.15
C HIS A 228 -25.51 -17.67 -12.66
N SER A 229 -25.92 -16.65 -13.40
CA SER A 229 -26.03 -16.66 -14.87
C SER A 229 -25.40 -15.39 -15.46
N GLU A 230 -25.04 -15.44 -16.75
CA GLU A 230 -24.55 -14.27 -17.48
C GLU A 230 -25.63 -13.19 -17.63
N GLU A 231 -26.90 -13.59 -17.77
CA GLU A 231 -28.05 -12.67 -17.76
C GLU A 231 -28.09 -11.84 -16.46
N GLU A 232 -27.97 -12.51 -15.29
CA GLU A 232 -27.92 -11.83 -14.00
C GLU A 232 -26.69 -10.92 -13.87
N LEU A 233 -25.55 -11.31 -14.44
CA LEU A 233 -24.37 -10.44 -14.50
C LEU A 233 -24.69 -9.17 -15.30
N PHE A 234 -25.26 -9.29 -16.51
CA PHE A 234 -25.60 -8.13 -17.34
C PHE A 234 -26.68 -7.23 -16.72
N ASP A 235 -27.68 -7.79 -16.02
CA ASP A 235 -28.64 -7.03 -15.21
C ASP A 235 -27.93 -6.19 -14.15
N ILE A 236 -27.05 -6.81 -13.35
CA ILE A 236 -26.30 -6.15 -12.29
C ILE A 236 -25.38 -5.06 -12.85
N LEU A 237 -24.65 -5.33 -13.93
CA LEU A 237 -23.79 -4.34 -14.58
C LEU A 237 -24.62 -3.16 -15.14
N SER A 238 -25.82 -3.41 -15.66
CA SER A 238 -26.74 -2.37 -16.16
C SER A 238 -27.29 -1.48 -15.04
N LEU A 239 -27.53 -2.04 -13.85
CA LEU A 239 -27.90 -1.27 -12.66
C LEU A 239 -26.74 -0.41 -12.11
N LEU A 240 -25.50 -0.87 -12.29
CA LEU A 240 -24.28 -0.20 -11.81
C LEU A 240 -23.72 0.86 -12.78
N ASP A 241 -24.00 0.77 -14.08
CA ASP A 241 -23.47 1.69 -15.10
C ASP A 241 -23.72 3.19 -14.80
N PRO A 242 -24.90 3.63 -14.30
CA PRO A 242 -25.10 5.02 -13.89
C PRO A 242 -24.22 5.46 -12.72
N CYS A 243 -23.80 4.54 -11.85
CA CYS A 243 -22.94 4.83 -10.69
C CYS A 243 -21.46 4.99 -11.08
N LEU A 244 -21.02 4.40 -12.21
CA LEU A 244 -19.69 4.66 -12.80
C LEU A 244 -19.53 6.13 -13.24
N LEU A 245 -20.65 6.81 -13.55
CA LEU A 245 -20.69 8.22 -13.93
C LEU A 245 -21.01 9.16 -12.75
N SER A 246 -21.05 8.65 -11.51
CA SER A 246 -21.39 9.46 -10.35
C SER A 246 -20.32 10.54 -10.05
N PRO A 247 -20.72 11.78 -9.67
CA PRO A 247 -19.78 12.85 -9.35
C PRO A 247 -19.05 12.61 -8.01
N SER A 248 -19.62 11.76 -7.15
CA SER A 248 -19.01 11.29 -5.91
C SER A 248 -17.95 10.23 -6.20
N VAL A 249 -16.69 10.68 -6.32
CA VAL A 249 -15.50 9.84 -6.58
C VAL A 249 -15.47 8.53 -5.77
N PRO A 250 -15.81 8.47 -4.47
CA PRO A 250 -15.80 7.22 -3.71
C PRO A 250 -16.82 6.18 -4.21
N VAL A 251 -18.01 6.63 -4.63
CA VAL A 251 -19.07 5.76 -5.19
C VAL A 251 -18.65 5.25 -6.56
N MET A 252 -18.13 6.13 -7.43
CA MET A 252 -17.58 5.72 -8.72
C MET A 252 -16.44 4.71 -8.54
N ALA A 253 -15.52 4.92 -7.60
CA ALA A 253 -14.40 4.02 -7.35
C ALA A 253 -14.84 2.67 -6.77
N ALA A 254 -15.79 2.67 -5.83
CA ALA A 254 -16.38 1.43 -5.31
C ALA A 254 -17.20 0.67 -6.37
N THR A 255 -17.93 1.40 -7.22
CA THR A 255 -18.68 0.83 -8.35
C THR A 255 -17.74 0.21 -9.36
N LEU A 256 -16.66 0.91 -9.73
CA LEU A 256 -15.66 0.40 -10.65
C LEU A 256 -14.92 -0.81 -10.07
N GLY A 257 -14.54 -0.77 -8.79
CA GLY A 257 -13.97 -1.93 -8.10
C GLY A 257 -14.87 -3.17 -8.17
N LEU A 258 -16.17 -3.01 -7.89
CA LEU A 258 -17.16 -4.08 -8.04
C LEU A 258 -17.27 -4.55 -9.51
N PHE A 259 -17.44 -3.63 -10.45
CA PHE A 259 -17.58 -3.89 -11.88
C PHE A 259 -16.37 -4.66 -12.44
N LEU A 260 -15.15 -4.27 -12.06
CA LEU A 260 -13.92 -4.99 -12.40
C LEU A 260 -13.85 -6.35 -11.72
N SER A 261 -14.21 -6.46 -10.43
CA SER A 261 -14.17 -7.74 -9.70
C SER A 261 -15.06 -8.82 -10.33
N LEU A 262 -16.19 -8.41 -10.92
CA LEU A 262 -17.11 -9.26 -11.66
C LEU A 262 -16.58 -9.58 -13.07
N CYS A 263 -16.15 -8.56 -13.83
CA CYS A 263 -15.80 -8.72 -15.25
C CYS A 263 -14.40 -9.30 -15.52
N CYS A 264 -13.40 -9.10 -14.64
CA CYS A 264 -11.98 -9.43 -14.91
C CYS A 264 -11.66 -10.93 -15.08
N ARG A 265 -12.65 -11.83 -14.94
CA ARG A 265 -12.48 -13.28 -15.12
C ARG A 265 -13.09 -13.84 -16.41
N GLY A 266 -13.82 -13.04 -17.18
CA GLY A 266 -14.45 -13.51 -18.42
C GLY A 266 -14.79 -12.43 -19.46
N LEU A 267 -14.89 -11.16 -19.07
CA LEU A 267 -15.33 -10.05 -19.94
C LEU A 267 -14.30 -8.90 -19.98
N PRO A 268 -13.13 -9.10 -20.63
CA PRO A 268 -12.10 -8.06 -20.71
C PRO A 268 -12.58 -6.81 -21.45
N ALA A 269 -13.29 -6.97 -22.58
CA ALA A 269 -13.79 -5.83 -23.36
C ALA A 269 -14.75 -4.92 -22.55
N VAL A 270 -15.63 -5.52 -21.74
CA VAL A 270 -16.58 -4.78 -20.87
C VAL A 270 -15.83 -4.11 -19.71
N SER A 271 -14.78 -4.75 -19.19
CA SER A 271 -13.88 -4.14 -18.19
C SER A 271 -13.22 -2.87 -18.74
N LEU A 272 -12.68 -2.90 -19.97
CA LEU A 272 -12.07 -1.73 -20.61
C LEU A 272 -13.10 -0.63 -20.93
N ALA A 273 -14.36 -0.99 -21.23
CA ALA A 273 -15.44 -0.03 -21.41
C ALA A 273 -15.81 0.70 -20.10
N ALA A 274 -15.81 0.00 -18.96
CA ALA A 274 -16.03 0.62 -17.65
C ALA A 274 -14.91 1.61 -17.26
N LEU A 275 -13.64 1.27 -17.55
CA LEU A 275 -12.51 2.19 -17.35
C LEU A 275 -12.66 3.48 -18.19
N ARG A 276 -13.11 3.36 -19.44
CA ARG A 276 -13.43 4.53 -20.30
C ARG A 276 -14.58 5.37 -19.73
N ARG A 277 -15.59 4.78 -19.07
CA ARG A 277 -16.66 5.54 -18.41
C ARG A 277 -16.19 6.28 -17.15
N ALA A 278 -15.31 5.68 -16.36
CA ALA A 278 -14.74 6.29 -15.16
C ALA A 278 -13.83 7.51 -15.42
N GLN A 279 -13.36 7.70 -16.66
CA GLN A 279 -12.53 8.83 -17.09
C GLN A 279 -13.10 10.20 -16.68
N GLY A 280 -14.40 10.44 -16.91
CA GLY A 280 -15.03 11.72 -16.63
C GLY A 280 -14.94 12.12 -15.14
N PRO A 281 -15.46 11.30 -14.22
CA PRO A 281 -15.34 11.53 -12.78
C PRO A 281 -13.90 11.58 -12.26
N LEU A 282 -12.97 10.76 -12.77
CA LEU A 282 -11.55 10.80 -12.37
C LEU A 282 -10.87 12.12 -12.78
N LEU A 283 -11.15 12.63 -13.97
CA LEU A 283 -10.63 13.93 -14.41
C LEU A 283 -11.25 15.11 -13.63
N ALA A 284 -12.52 15.01 -13.24
CA ALA A 284 -13.12 15.97 -12.32
C ALA A 284 -12.44 15.93 -10.93
N ALA A 285 -12.10 14.74 -10.44
CA ALA A 285 -11.37 14.57 -9.17
C ALA A 285 -9.95 15.16 -9.21
N CYS A 286 -9.22 15.01 -10.32
CA CYS A 286 -7.92 15.66 -10.54
C CYS A 286 -8.01 17.19 -10.54
N GLY A 287 -9.19 17.76 -10.84
CA GLY A 287 -9.50 19.18 -10.74
C GLY A 287 -10.07 19.64 -9.39
N SER A 288 -10.22 18.76 -8.41
CA SER A 288 -10.81 19.09 -7.09
C SER A 288 -10.06 20.21 -6.37
N ALA A 289 -10.76 21.02 -5.58
CA ALA A 289 -10.13 22.05 -4.75
C ALA A 289 -9.25 21.47 -3.62
N SER A 290 -9.56 20.26 -3.14
CA SER A 290 -8.79 19.57 -2.09
C SER A 290 -7.55 18.86 -2.66
N PRO A 291 -6.32 19.20 -2.23
CA PRO A 291 -5.08 18.63 -2.78
C PRO A 291 -4.96 17.12 -2.53
N GLU A 292 -5.55 16.61 -1.45
CA GLU A 292 -5.58 15.19 -1.11
C GLU A 292 -6.40 14.41 -2.15
N MET A 293 -7.57 14.94 -2.54
CA MET A 293 -8.41 14.34 -3.59
C MET A 293 -7.74 14.39 -4.95
N LYS A 294 -7.03 15.48 -5.29
CA LYS A 294 -6.20 15.56 -6.51
C LYS A 294 -5.14 14.45 -6.50
N PHE A 295 -4.36 14.34 -5.42
CA PHE A 295 -3.27 13.38 -5.30
C PHE A 295 -3.77 11.93 -5.38
N THR A 296 -4.85 11.60 -4.66
CA THR A 296 -5.46 10.27 -4.76
C THR A 296 -5.95 10.00 -6.18
N ALA A 297 -6.63 10.96 -6.82
CA ALA A 297 -7.13 10.79 -8.19
C ALA A 297 -5.98 10.57 -9.20
N LEU A 298 -4.87 11.31 -9.08
CA LEU A 298 -3.68 11.12 -9.92
C LEU A 298 -3.07 9.71 -9.78
N CYS A 299 -3.01 9.16 -8.56
CA CYS A 299 -2.51 7.80 -8.34
C CYS A 299 -3.44 6.74 -8.98
N HIS A 300 -4.77 6.95 -8.94
CA HIS A 300 -5.73 6.04 -9.61
C HIS A 300 -5.68 6.21 -11.14
N VAL A 301 -5.46 7.42 -11.67
CA VAL A 301 -5.25 7.66 -13.11
C VAL A 301 -3.98 6.94 -13.60
N GLN A 302 -2.86 7.05 -12.86
CA GLN A 302 -1.64 6.31 -13.18
C GLN A 302 -1.86 4.79 -13.20
N LEU A 303 -2.66 4.27 -12.26
CA LEU A 303 -3.02 2.84 -12.24
C LEU A 303 -3.86 2.42 -13.46
N LEU A 304 -4.78 3.28 -13.92
CA LEU A 304 -5.56 3.06 -15.15
C LEU A 304 -4.68 3.04 -16.41
N LEU A 305 -3.70 3.94 -16.50
CA LEU A 305 -2.81 4.04 -17.67
C LEU A 305 -1.94 2.80 -17.87
N ARG A 306 -1.65 2.02 -16.80
CA ARG A 306 -0.96 0.73 -16.92
C ARG A 306 -1.69 -0.29 -17.81
N SER A 307 -3.02 -0.23 -17.90
CA SER A 307 -3.84 -1.15 -18.73
C SER A 307 -4.45 -0.49 -19.96
N LEU A 308 -4.57 0.85 -19.98
CA LEU A 308 -5.05 1.64 -21.10
C LEU A 308 -4.12 2.84 -21.30
N PRO A 309 -2.92 2.65 -21.88
CA PRO A 309 -2.04 3.76 -22.23
C PRO A 309 -2.77 4.74 -23.16
N GLY A 310 -2.54 6.04 -22.97
CA GLY A 310 -3.22 7.10 -23.73
C GLY A 310 -4.71 7.32 -23.37
N LEU A 311 -5.29 6.67 -22.36
CA LEU A 311 -6.71 6.84 -22.00
C LEU A 311 -7.09 8.31 -21.72
N MET A 312 -6.19 9.09 -21.11
CA MET A 312 -6.40 10.53 -20.86
C MET A 312 -5.82 11.43 -21.97
N GLY A 313 -5.43 10.87 -23.13
CA GLY A 313 -4.62 11.53 -24.15
C GLY A 313 -5.17 12.87 -24.62
N GLU A 314 -6.45 12.93 -25.01
CA GLU A 314 -7.15 14.16 -25.42
C GLU A 314 -7.17 15.27 -24.34
N HIS A 315 -6.80 14.95 -23.11
CA HIS A 315 -6.93 15.80 -21.93
C HIS A 315 -5.60 16.07 -21.22
N TYR A 316 -4.45 15.81 -21.88
CA TYR A 316 -3.10 16.02 -21.34
C TYR A 316 -2.91 17.41 -20.69
N LYS A 317 -3.46 18.47 -21.29
CA LYS A 317 -3.40 19.86 -20.80
C LYS A 317 -4.02 20.07 -19.41
N ARG A 318 -4.88 19.17 -18.92
CA ARG A 318 -5.42 19.21 -17.53
C ARG A 318 -4.39 18.78 -16.48
N PHE A 319 -3.33 18.10 -16.88
CA PHE A 319 -2.24 17.64 -16.01
C PHE A 319 -1.07 18.62 -15.96
N PHE A 320 -1.16 19.78 -16.60
CA PHE A 320 -0.20 20.88 -16.41
C PHE A 320 -0.25 21.39 -14.95
N CYS A 321 0.89 21.83 -14.43
CA CYS A 321 1.12 22.18 -13.04
C CYS A 321 0.68 23.62 -12.75
N GLY A 322 -0.18 23.80 -11.74
CA GLY A 322 -0.51 25.13 -11.22
C GLY A 322 0.60 25.67 -10.33
N TYR A 323 0.89 26.97 -10.44
CA TYR A 323 1.93 27.64 -9.62
C TYR A 323 1.75 27.38 -8.12
N ALA A 324 0.51 27.44 -7.62
CA ALA A 324 0.15 27.24 -6.22
C ALA A 324 -0.04 25.76 -5.81
N GLU A 325 0.29 24.79 -6.66
CA GLU A 325 0.19 23.36 -6.31
C GLU A 325 1.45 22.86 -5.59
N PRO A 326 1.33 22.06 -4.52
CA PRO A 326 2.48 21.46 -3.83
C PRO A 326 3.36 20.60 -4.77
N ALA A 327 4.67 20.57 -4.49
CA ALA A 327 5.65 19.82 -5.29
C ALA A 327 5.27 18.34 -5.49
N TYR A 328 4.70 17.67 -4.49
CA TYR A 328 4.23 16.28 -4.60
C TYR A 328 3.07 16.09 -5.59
N ILE A 329 2.25 17.14 -5.84
CA ILE A 329 1.23 17.12 -6.90
C ILE A 329 1.87 17.40 -8.26
N LYS A 330 2.80 18.37 -8.35
CA LYS A 330 3.54 18.66 -9.58
C LYS A 330 4.30 17.43 -10.08
N GLN A 331 5.02 16.73 -9.19
CA GLN A 331 5.75 15.49 -9.50
C GLN A 331 4.83 14.37 -10.02
N ARG A 332 3.65 14.15 -9.40
CA ARG A 332 2.67 13.16 -9.89
C ARG A 332 2.08 13.56 -11.24
N LYS A 333 1.80 14.84 -11.46
CA LYS A 333 1.37 15.39 -12.75
C LYS A 333 2.40 15.15 -13.85
N MET A 334 3.68 15.43 -13.59
CA MET A 334 4.79 15.14 -14.51
C MET A 334 4.92 13.65 -14.81
N GLN A 335 4.74 12.76 -13.82
CA GLN A 335 4.73 11.31 -14.05
C GLN A 335 3.58 10.87 -14.97
N VAL A 336 2.37 11.39 -14.76
CA VAL A 336 1.21 11.12 -15.64
C VAL A 336 1.41 11.71 -17.04
N LEU A 337 2.01 12.89 -17.18
CA LEU A 337 2.30 13.49 -18.49
C LEU A 337 3.23 12.60 -19.34
N VAL A 338 4.27 12.01 -18.74
CA VAL A 338 5.17 11.06 -19.43
C VAL A 338 4.42 9.84 -19.98
N GLU A 339 3.40 9.35 -19.27
CA GLU A 339 2.56 8.21 -19.68
C GLU A 339 1.48 8.60 -20.72
N LEU A 340 1.40 9.87 -21.11
CA LEU A 340 0.43 10.42 -22.07
C LEU A 340 1.08 11.05 -23.32
N VAL A 341 2.41 11.00 -23.47
CA VAL A 341 3.08 11.59 -24.62
C VAL A 341 2.77 10.81 -25.90
N ASN A 342 2.47 11.55 -26.98
CA ASN A 342 2.34 11.02 -28.34
C ASN A 342 2.88 12.03 -29.37
N ASP A 343 2.94 11.63 -30.64
CA ASP A 343 3.51 12.44 -31.72
C ASP A 343 2.79 13.79 -31.92
N ASP A 344 1.49 13.87 -31.61
CA ASP A 344 0.70 15.11 -31.70
C ASP A 344 0.97 16.09 -30.55
N ASN A 345 1.38 15.61 -29.37
CA ASN A 345 1.45 16.40 -28.15
C ASN A 345 2.87 16.64 -27.61
N VAL A 346 3.86 15.88 -28.07
CA VAL A 346 5.23 15.88 -27.52
C VAL A 346 5.83 17.27 -27.40
N GLY A 347 5.77 18.10 -28.45
CA GLY A 347 6.29 19.47 -28.41
C GLY A 347 5.64 20.33 -27.32
N PHE A 348 4.30 20.32 -27.22
CA PHE A 348 3.57 21.06 -26.19
C PHE A 348 3.85 20.57 -24.77
N VAL A 349 4.13 19.28 -24.59
CA VAL A 349 4.50 18.71 -23.27
C VAL A 349 5.96 19.07 -22.93
N LEU A 350 6.87 19.02 -23.89
CA LEU A 350 8.28 19.37 -23.70
C LEU A 350 8.49 20.87 -23.43
N ASP A 351 7.78 21.76 -24.14
CA ASP A 351 7.81 23.21 -23.88
C ASP A 351 7.33 23.55 -22.46
N GLU A 352 6.26 22.91 -22.00
CA GLU A 352 5.71 23.12 -20.65
C GLU A 352 6.64 22.53 -19.58
N LEU A 353 7.20 21.33 -19.78
CA LEU A 353 8.21 20.73 -18.88
C LEU A 353 9.50 21.56 -18.81
N LYS A 354 9.95 22.15 -19.92
CA LYS A 354 11.09 23.07 -19.99
C LYS A 354 10.88 24.29 -19.09
N GLY A 355 9.65 24.82 -19.03
CA GLY A 355 9.27 25.88 -18.08
C GLY A 355 9.35 25.47 -16.61
N TYR A 356 9.14 24.18 -16.28
CA TYR A 356 9.24 23.66 -14.92
C TYR A 356 10.68 23.33 -14.49
N CYS A 357 11.62 23.21 -15.42
CA CYS A 357 13.03 22.92 -15.12
C CYS A 357 13.76 24.07 -14.39
N THR A 358 13.13 25.25 -14.30
CA THR A 358 13.61 26.41 -13.54
C THR A 358 12.59 26.88 -12.49
N ASP A 359 11.78 25.97 -11.94
CA ASP A 359 10.91 26.24 -10.78
C ASP A 359 11.76 26.53 -9.52
N VAL A 360 11.22 27.31 -8.58
CA VAL A 360 11.89 27.67 -7.31
C VAL A 360 12.08 26.44 -6.40
N SER A 361 11.28 25.39 -6.59
CA SER A 361 11.44 24.10 -5.90
C SER A 361 12.44 23.20 -6.66
N PRO A 362 13.62 22.86 -6.08
CA PRO A 362 14.59 21.99 -6.74
C PRO A 362 14.01 20.60 -7.02
N ASP A 363 13.19 20.05 -6.12
CA ASP A 363 12.49 18.78 -6.31
C ASP A 363 11.56 18.81 -7.54
N THR A 364 10.95 19.96 -7.82
CA THR A 364 10.06 20.18 -8.98
C THR A 364 10.89 20.28 -10.26
N ALA A 365 11.99 21.03 -10.25
CA ALA A 365 12.92 21.10 -11.37
C ALA A 365 13.53 19.72 -11.70
N GLN A 366 14.00 18.99 -10.68
CA GLN A 366 14.53 17.63 -10.82
C GLN A 366 13.49 16.67 -11.39
N ALA A 367 12.24 16.73 -10.92
CA ALA A 367 11.15 15.92 -11.45
C ALA A 367 10.80 16.24 -12.92
N ALA A 368 10.93 17.51 -13.34
CA ALA A 368 10.74 17.94 -14.72
C ALA A 368 11.86 17.43 -15.65
N ILE A 369 13.12 17.58 -15.24
CA ILE A 369 14.28 17.07 -16.00
C ILE A 369 14.21 15.54 -16.12
N SER A 370 13.86 14.85 -15.03
CA SER A 370 13.62 13.39 -14.99
C SER A 370 12.35 12.96 -15.75
N ALA A 371 11.46 13.88 -16.12
CA ALA A 371 10.36 13.60 -17.04
C ALA A 371 10.82 13.71 -18.49
N ILE A 372 11.57 14.76 -18.85
CA ILE A 372 12.18 14.94 -20.18
C ILE A 372 13.07 13.74 -20.53
N GLY A 373 13.93 13.27 -19.62
CA GLY A 373 14.76 12.08 -19.85
C GLY A 373 13.98 10.81 -20.17
N ARG A 374 12.82 10.60 -19.55
CA ARG A 374 11.93 9.46 -19.84
C ARG A 374 11.23 9.59 -21.20
N ILE A 375 10.95 10.81 -21.64
CA ILE A 375 10.40 11.10 -22.98
C ILE A 375 11.48 10.91 -24.06
N GLY A 376 12.75 11.24 -23.75
CA GLY A 376 13.91 11.06 -24.63
C GLY A 376 14.16 9.63 -25.08
N ARG A 377 13.59 8.62 -24.41
CA ARG A 377 13.56 7.23 -24.87
C ARG A 377 12.92 7.08 -26.26
N SER A 378 11.90 7.88 -26.55
CA SER A 378 11.16 7.86 -27.83
C SER A 378 11.48 9.08 -28.70
N TYR A 379 11.76 10.23 -28.08
CA TYR A 379 11.96 11.52 -28.75
C TYR A 379 13.30 12.13 -28.33
N SER A 380 14.39 11.42 -28.61
CA SER A 380 15.76 11.75 -28.17
C SER A 380 16.14 13.19 -28.48
N ASP A 381 16.00 13.60 -29.73
CA ASP A 381 16.69 14.78 -30.27
C ASP A 381 16.11 16.08 -29.69
N GLN A 382 14.77 16.15 -29.59
CA GLN A 382 14.06 17.26 -28.94
C GLN A 382 14.36 17.33 -27.43
N CYS A 383 14.50 16.18 -26.76
CA CYS A 383 14.85 16.14 -25.35
C CYS A 383 16.31 16.57 -25.12
N LEU A 384 17.22 16.16 -26.00
CA LEU A 384 18.63 16.57 -25.98
C LEU A 384 18.76 18.08 -26.16
N GLU A 385 18.11 18.70 -27.15
CA GLU A 385 18.13 20.16 -27.36
C GLU A 385 17.72 20.94 -26.10
N ILE A 386 16.74 20.43 -25.34
CA ILE A 386 16.32 21.04 -24.07
C ILE A 386 17.37 20.80 -22.98
N LEU A 387 17.90 19.59 -22.85
CA LEU A 387 18.91 19.24 -21.84
C LEU A 387 20.23 20.01 -22.05
N THR A 388 20.71 20.14 -23.29
CA THR A 388 21.92 20.95 -23.60
C THR A 388 21.67 22.44 -23.32
N GLY A 389 20.48 22.95 -23.65
CA GLY A 389 20.06 24.31 -23.29
C GLY A 389 20.03 24.57 -21.77
N LEU A 390 19.69 23.56 -20.96
CA LEU A 390 19.71 23.64 -19.50
C LEU A 390 21.14 23.63 -18.91
N LEU A 391 22.09 22.89 -19.51
CA LEU A 391 23.51 22.96 -19.11
C LEU A 391 24.06 24.39 -19.25
N GLY A 392 23.63 25.12 -20.29
CA GLY A 392 23.99 26.52 -20.54
C GLY A 392 23.63 27.50 -19.42
N LEU A 393 22.74 27.12 -18.48
CA LEU A 393 22.39 27.95 -17.32
C LEU A 393 23.47 27.95 -16.23
N LYS A 394 24.38 26.96 -16.23
CA LYS A 394 25.47 26.79 -15.25
C LYS A 394 25.04 26.83 -13.77
N GLN A 395 23.83 26.34 -13.47
CA GLN A 395 23.31 26.22 -12.11
C GLN A 395 23.52 24.80 -11.59
N GLU A 396 24.40 24.63 -10.61
CA GLU A 396 24.86 23.32 -10.10
C GLU A 396 23.76 22.26 -9.96
N HIS A 397 22.67 22.60 -9.24
CA HIS A 397 21.57 21.66 -8.98
C HIS A 397 20.84 21.19 -10.26
N ILE A 398 20.72 22.04 -11.28
CA ILE A 398 20.21 21.67 -12.60
C ILE A 398 21.26 20.85 -13.34
N THR A 399 22.51 21.32 -13.38
CA THR A 399 23.63 20.65 -14.09
C THR A 399 23.83 19.22 -13.59
N SER A 400 23.80 18.95 -12.28
CA SER A 400 23.94 17.58 -11.76
C SER A 400 22.81 16.66 -12.25
N VAL A 401 21.56 17.11 -12.17
CA VAL A 401 20.41 16.30 -12.61
C VAL A 401 20.41 16.10 -14.13
N VAL A 402 20.77 17.12 -14.91
CA VAL A 402 20.86 17.00 -16.37
C VAL A 402 21.94 16.00 -16.77
N VAL A 403 23.12 16.02 -16.16
CA VAL A 403 24.20 15.04 -16.45
C VAL A 403 23.80 13.62 -16.04
N GLN A 404 23.13 13.44 -14.89
CA GLN A 404 22.54 12.15 -14.51
C GLN A 404 21.49 11.68 -15.53
N THR A 405 20.66 12.59 -16.04
CA THR A 405 19.63 12.29 -17.04
C THR A 405 20.23 11.97 -18.42
N MET A 406 21.35 12.60 -18.79
CA MET A 406 22.09 12.29 -20.01
C MET A 406 22.77 10.92 -19.94
N ARG A 407 23.40 10.56 -18.80
CA ARG A 407 23.91 9.19 -18.54
C ARG A 407 22.82 8.14 -18.77
N ASP A 408 21.67 8.38 -18.16
CA ASP A 408 20.50 7.50 -18.21
C ASP A 408 19.92 7.38 -19.62
N LEU A 409 19.91 8.48 -20.39
CA LEU A 409 19.49 8.48 -21.79
C LEU A 409 20.49 7.75 -22.70
N VAL A 410 21.81 7.98 -22.56
CA VAL A 410 22.84 7.29 -23.37
C VAL A 410 22.84 5.77 -23.12
N TRP A 411 22.53 5.33 -21.91
CA TRP A 411 22.39 3.90 -21.60
C TRP A 411 21.23 3.23 -22.34
N VAL A 412 20.08 3.91 -22.43
CA VAL A 412 18.87 3.39 -23.10
C VAL A 412 18.94 3.58 -24.62
N CYS A 413 19.55 4.68 -25.06
CA CYS A 413 19.64 5.13 -26.45
C CYS A 413 21.11 5.44 -26.84
N PRO A 414 21.96 4.41 -27.07
CA PRO A 414 23.38 4.61 -27.39
C PRO A 414 23.64 5.45 -28.65
N GLN A 415 22.67 5.63 -29.54
CA GLN A 415 22.76 6.52 -30.70
C GLN A 415 22.85 8.02 -30.31
N CYS A 416 22.45 8.39 -29.09
CA CYS A 416 22.49 9.77 -28.60
C CYS A 416 23.89 10.22 -28.13
N SER A 417 24.85 9.30 -28.13
CA SER A 417 26.04 9.39 -27.29
C SER A 417 27.03 10.48 -27.74
N GLU A 418 27.20 10.68 -29.06
CA GLU A 418 28.12 11.69 -29.60
C GLU A 418 27.65 13.11 -29.27
N SER A 419 26.38 13.43 -29.53
CA SER A 419 25.77 14.73 -29.23
C SER A 419 25.71 15.06 -27.74
N VAL A 420 25.68 14.04 -26.86
CA VAL A 420 25.83 14.23 -25.41
C VAL A 420 27.25 14.65 -25.06
N CYS A 421 28.29 14.08 -25.67
CA CYS A 421 29.68 14.47 -25.40
C CYS A 421 29.99 15.91 -25.78
N GLU A 422 29.57 16.35 -26.97
CA GLU A 422 29.76 17.74 -27.42
C GLU A 422 29.13 18.77 -26.45
N ALA A 423 28.09 18.38 -25.72
CA ALA A 423 27.41 19.23 -24.76
C ALA A 423 28.01 19.23 -23.33
N LEU A 424 28.91 18.31 -23.01
CA LEU A 424 29.50 18.18 -21.67
C LEU A 424 30.77 19.02 -21.48
N GLU A 425 31.33 19.60 -22.55
CA GLU A 425 32.54 20.43 -22.46
C GLU A 425 32.37 21.58 -21.45
N GLY A 426 33.29 21.65 -20.48
CA GLY A 426 33.27 22.69 -19.43
C GLY A 426 32.22 22.49 -18.33
N CYS A 427 31.59 21.32 -18.22
CA CYS A 427 30.71 21.00 -17.09
C CYS A 427 31.46 20.63 -15.79
N GLU A 428 32.75 20.25 -15.88
CA GLU A 428 33.58 19.81 -14.74
C GLU A 428 33.60 20.82 -13.59
N ASP A 429 33.84 22.10 -13.90
CA ASP A 429 33.93 23.21 -12.92
C ASP A 429 32.63 23.46 -12.13
N THR A 430 31.47 23.02 -12.65
CA THR A 430 30.15 23.31 -12.08
C THR A 430 29.58 22.25 -11.14
N LEU A 431 30.20 21.07 -11.05
CA LEU A 431 29.65 19.94 -10.27
C LEU A 431 30.37 19.76 -8.93
N GLN A 432 29.67 19.95 -7.81
CA GLN A 432 30.16 19.55 -6.47
C GLN A 432 29.46 18.29 -5.94
N ASP A 433 28.21 18.04 -6.34
CA ASP A 433 27.48 16.82 -5.98
C ASP A 433 28.14 15.53 -6.51
N SER A 434 28.28 14.57 -5.59
CA SER A 434 28.76 13.21 -5.82
C SER A 434 28.00 12.41 -6.89
N GLN A 435 26.69 12.60 -7.06
CA GLN A 435 25.89 11.85 -8.05
C GLN A 435 26.10 12.41 -9.47
N GLY A 436 26.11 13.74 -9.61
CA GLY A 436 26.51 14.41 -10.86
C GLY A 436 27.95 14.04 -11.29
N ARG A 437 28.90 14.01 -10.35
CA ARG A 437 30.29 13.58 -10.61
C ARG A 437 30.39 12.13 -11.07
N GLN A 438 29.68 11.20 -10.41
CA GLN A 438 29.59 9.80 -10.86
C GLN A 438 29.03 9.69 -12.29
N ALA A 439 27.97 10.43 -12.60
CA ALA A 439 27.38 10.42 -13.94
C ALA A 439 28.32 10.99 -15.02
N LEU A 440 29.03 12.08 -14.74
CA LEU A 440 30.02 12.65 -15.66
C LEU A 440 31.18 11.69 -15.91
N LEU A 441 31.76 11.11 -14.86
CA LEU A 441 32.85 10.14 -14.97
C LEU A 441 32.44 8.90 -15.77
N TRP A 442 31.21 8.41 -15.57
CA TRP A 442 30.68 7.30 -16.34
C TRP A 442 30.58 7.65 -17.83
N LEU A 443 30.08 8.84 -18.18
CA LEU A 443 29.97 9.33 -19.56
C LEU A 443 31.35 9.45 -20.22
N LEU A 444 32.29 10.17 -19.61
CA LEU A 444 33.68 10.30 -20.10
C LEU A 444 34.35 8.91 -20.27
N GLY A 445 34.11 8.00 -19.32
CA GLY A 445 34.62 6.64 -19.34
C GLY A 445 34.03 5.73 -20.42
N VAL A 446 32.79 5.96 -20.86
CA VAL A 446 32.20 5.24 -22.01
C VAL A 446 32.80 5.73 -23.33
N HIS A 447 33.05 7.03 -23.44
CA HIS A 447 33.53 7.65 -24.67
C HIS A 447 35.05 7.61 -24.86
N GLY A 448 35.80 7.24 -23.83
CA GLY A 448 37.25 7.06 -23.93
C GLY A 448 38.01 8.38 -24.04
N ASP A 449 37.43 9.50 -23.57
CA ASP A 449 38.10 10.80 -23.57
C ASP A 449 38.85 11.08 -22.25
N ARG A 450 39.49 12.25 -22.13
CA ARG A 450 40.44 12.60 -21.08
C ARG A 450 39.82 12.79 -19.69
N VAL A 451 39.55 11.68 -19.00
CA VAL A 451 39.25 11.66 -17.56
C VAL A 451 40.35 12.39 -16.78
N SER A 452 40.01 13.57 -16.24
CA SER A 452 40.95 14.51 -15.63
C SER A 452 41.04 14.33 -14.10
N SER A 453 42.27 14.48 -13.56
CA SER A 453 42.66 14.51 -12.13
C SER A 453 41.86 13.71 -11.09
N VAL A 454 42.40 12.56 -10.68
CA VAL A 454 41.97 11.76 -9.51
C VAL A 454 41.96 12.52 -8.17
N ARG A 455 42.80 13.55 -8.01
CA ARG A 455 43.50 13.81 -6.74
C ARG A 455 42.76 14.67 -5.70
N SER A 456 41.44 14.84 -5.79
CA SER A 456 40.68 15.71 -4.87
C SER A 456 39.35 15.13 -4.35
N GLU A 457 38.94 13.94 -4.77
CA GLU A 457 37.62 13.40 -4.43
C GLU A 457 37.60 12.52 -3.18
N MET A 458 36.70 12.81 -2.24
CA MET A 458 36.59 12.09 -0.98
C MET A 458 35.56 10.95 -0.99
N ALA A 459 34.54 11.01 -1.85
CA ALA A 459 33.42 10.06 -1.84
C ALA A 459 33.76 8.73 -2.52
N ALA A 460 33.57 7.61 -1.81
CA ALA A 460 33.88 6.26 -2.32
C ALA A 460 33.22 5.93 -3.66
N GLY A 461 31.93 6.26 -3.84
CA GLY A 461 31.20 6.03 -5.10
C GLY A 461 31.78 6.79 -6.31
N VAL A 462 32.36 7.97 -6.08
CA VAL A 462 33.06 8.72 -7.14
C VAL A 462 34.37 8.01 -7.49
N LYS A 463 35.08 7.45 -6.51
CA LYS A 463 36.32 6.67 -6.72
C LYS A 463 36.07 5.36 -7.47
N THR A 464 34.98 4.64 -7.18
CA THR A 464 34.61 3.39 -7.88
C THR A 464 34.25 3.62 -9.36
N GLU A 465 33.55 4.71 -9.67
CA GLU A 465 33.27 5.09 -11.07
C GLU A 465 34.52 5.66 -11.76
N LEU A 466 35.31 6.50 -11.10
CA LEU A 466 36.59 7.00 -11.61
C LEU A 466 37.55 5.86 -11.98
N LEU A 467 37.65 4.84 -11.14
CA LEU A 467 38.41 3.62 -11.39
C LEU A 467 37.87 2.87 -12.61
N THR A 468 36.54 2.72 -12.72
CA THR A 468 35.87 2.04 -13.85
C THR A 468 36.00 2.82 -15.17
N ALA A 469 35.89 4.15 -15.13
CA ALA A 469 36.08 5.05 -16.25
C ALA A 469 37.53 5.02 -16.75
N THR A 470 38.50 5.23 -15.86
CA THR A 470 39.94 5.14 -16.20
C THR A 470 40.29 3.79 -16.81
N MET A 471 39.72 2.71 -16.28
CA MET A 471 39.89 1.35 -16.77
C MET A 471 39.28 1.14 -18.17
N ARG A 472 38.09 1.69 -18.45
CA ARG A 472 37.49 1.69 -19.80
C ARG A 472 38.35 2.49 -20.80
N VAL A 473 38.81 3.69 -20.43
CA VAL A 473 39.68 4.51 -21.30
C VAL A 473 40.99 3.76 -21.60
N PHE A 474 41.57 3.05 -20.63
CA PHE A 474 42.78 2.22 -20.85
C PHE A 474 42.57 1.09 -21.87
N LEU A 475 41.40 0.45 -21.89
CA LEU A 475 41.07 -0.56 -22.91
C LEU A 475 40.92 0.02 -24.33
N CYS A 476 40.83 1.35 -24.47
CA CYS A 476 40.71 2.07 -25.75
C CYS A 476 42.01 2.82 -26.13
N ARG A 477 42.71 3.44 -25.17
CA ARG A 477 43.92 4.26 -25.34
C ARG A 477 45.00 3.89 -24.30
N PRO A 478 45.57 2.68 -24.34
CA PRO A 478 46.44 2.18 -23.28
C PRO A 478 47.72 3.02 -23.10
N ALA A 479 48.31 3.52 -24.19
CA ALA A 479 49.54 4.30 -24.15
C ALA A 479 49.41 5.67 -23.45
N GLU A 480 48.22 6.28 -23.47
CA GLU A 480 47.97 7.59 -22.81
C GLU A 480 47.65 7.43 -21.31
N THR A 481 47.18 6.24 -20.90
CA THR A 481 46.53 6.03 -19.60
C THR A 481 47.18 4.96 -18.71
N GLN A 482 48.20 4.25 -19.20
CA GLN A 482 48.92 3.25 -18.41
C GLN A 482 49.47 3.80 -17.09
N ASP A 483 50.04 5.01 -17.11
CA ASP A 483 50.59 5.66 -15.92
C ASP A 483 49.49 6.21 -14.98
N THR A 484 48.40 6.77 -15.52
CA THR A 484 47.29 7.26 -14.69
C THR A 484 46.52 6.11 -14.03
N LEU A 485 46.24 5.03 -14.76
CA LEU A 485 45.64 3.81 -14.23
C LEU A 485 46.57 3.12 -13.22
N GLY A 486 47.87 3.05 -13.51
CA GLY A 486 48.85 2.46 -12.59
C GLY A 486 48.92 3.20 -11.25
N ARG A 487 48.97 4.53 -11.28
CA ARG A 487 48.94 5.38 -10.07
C ARG A 487 47.60 5.29 -9.32
N LEU A 488 46.48 5.20 -10.04
CA LEU A 488 45.15 5.04 -9.44
C LEU A 488 44.99 3.67 -8.76
N LEU A 489 45.41 2.57 -9.41
CA LEU A 489 45.39 1.23 -8.83
C LEU A 489 46.27 1.13 -7.58
N HIS A 490 47.49 1.68 -7.61
CA HIS A 490 48.38 1.73 -6.45
C HIS A 490 47.71 2.45 -5.26
N TYR A 491 47.12 3.63 -5.51
CA TYR A 491 46.41 4.40 -4.49
C TYR A 491 45.23 3.62 -3.90
N CYS A 492 44.37 3.05 -4.75
CA CYS A 492 43.21 2.27 -4.32
C CYS A 492 43.55 0.92 -3.65
N ILE A 493 44.74 0.37 -3.86
CA ILE A 493 45.17 -0.91 -3.25
C ILE A 493 45.94 -0.69 -1.94
N GLU A 494 46.72 0.38 -1.80
CA GLU A 494 47.59 0.61 -0.64
C GLU A 494 47.14 1.74 0.31
N GLU A 495 46.58 2.83 -0.20
CA GLU A 495 46.26 4.04 0.59
C GLU A 495 44.77 4.17 0.96
N GLU A 496 43.86 3.53 0.23
CA GLU A 496 42.42 3.62 0.48
C GLU A 496 41.95 2.84 1.71
N ALA A 497 41.04 3.46 2.46
CA ALA A 497 40.38 2.89 3.63
C ALA A 497 39.02 2.23 3.31
N ASP A 498 38.41 2.52 2.16
CA ASP A 498 37.16 1.87 1.74
C ASP A 498 37.43 0.50 1.11
N MET A 499 36.90 -0.56 1.72
CA MET A 499 37.15 -1.93 1.27
C MET A 499 36.51 -2.24 -0.08
N ASN A 500 35.41 -1.59 -0.46
CA ASN A 500 34.76 -1.83 -1.76
C ASN A 500 35.61 -1.24 -2.89
N VAL A 501 36.13 -0.02 -2.71
CA VAL A 501 37.09 0.62 -3.64
C VAL A 501 38.33 -0.26 -3.79
N ARG A 502 38.85 -0.79 -2.68
CA ARG A 502 40.03 -1.66 -2.64
C ARG A 502 39.81 -3.00 -3.34
N ASP A 503 38.72 -3.70 -3.05
CA ASP A 503 38.41 -4.99 -3.66
C ASP A 503 38.09 -4.86 -5.15
N GLN A 504 37.46 -3.75 -5.58
CA GLN A 504 37.26 -3.45 -7.00
C GLN A 504 38.59 -3.16 -7.72
N ALA A 505 39.53 -2.45 -7.09
CA ALA A 505 40.87 -2.23 -7.64
C ALA A 505 41.66 -3.54 -7.73
N LEU A 506 41.60 -4.41 -6.71
CA LEU A 506 42.18 -5.74 -6.74
C LEU A 506 41.55 -6.64 -7.82
N LEU A 507 40.24 -6.54 -8.05
CA LEU A 507 39.55 -7.25 -9.12
C LEU A 507 40.02 -6.80 -10.51
N TYR A 508 40.07 -5.49 -10.77
CA TYR A 508 40.56 -4.96 -12.05
C TYR A 508 42.05 -5.27 -12.28
N TYR A 509 42.87 -5.20 -11.24
CA TYR A 509 44.28 -5.60 -11.31
C TYR A 509 44.44 -7.09 -11.68
N ARG A 510 43.63 -7.99 -11.07
CA ARG A 510 43.63 -9.42 -11.39
C ARG A 510 43.12 -9.72 -12.80
N LEU A 511 42.09 -9.01 -13.27
CA LEU A 511 41.58 -9.13 -14.63
C LEU A 511 42.65 -8.76 -15.68
N LEU A 512 43.40 -7.67 -15.46
CA LEU A 512 44.52 -7.28 -16.34
C LEU A 512 45.61 -8.35 -16.44
N HIS A 513 45.86 -9.11 -15.37
CA HIS A 513 46.78 -10.25 -15.40
C HIS A 513 46.24 -11.48 -16.16
N CYS A 514 44.91 -11.64 -16.27
CA CYS A 514 44.30 -12.71 -17.08
C CYS A 514 44.38 -12.35 -18.58
N GLY A 515 44.01 -11.12 -18.95
CA GLY A 515 44.24 -10.60 -20.29
C GLY A 515 43.37 -9.40 -20.67
N ILE A 516 43.87 -8.57 -21.59
CA ILE A 516 43.20 -7.34 -22.05
C ILE A 516 41.85 -7.64 -22.71
N GLU A 517 41.77 -8.68 -23.56
CA GLU A 517 40.52 -9.02 -24.27
C GLU A 517 39.45 -9.65 -23.36
N GLU A 518 39.85 -10.46 -22.38
CA GLU A 518 38.95 -10.99 -21.35
C GLU A 518 38.41 -9.84 -20.48
N THR A 519 39.29 -8.94 -20.06
CA THR A 519 38.94 -7.73 -19.32
C THR A 519 37.99 -6.82 -20.11
N ARG A 520 38.23 -6.67 -21.42
CA ARG A 520 37.34 -5.96 -22.34
C ARG A 520 35.96 -6.63 -22.42
N SER A 521 35.90 -7.95 -22.54
CA SER A 521 34.64 -8.70 -22.54
C SER A 521 33.82 -8.47 -21.26
N VAL A 522 34.46 -8.50 -20.09
CA VAL A 522 33.81 -8.29 -18.78
C VAL A 522 33.33 -6.84 -18.56
N LEU A 523 34.05 -5.84 -19.10
CA LEU A 523 33.74 -4.41 -18.90
C LEU A 523 32.87 -3.78 -19.99
N GLN A 524 32.87 -4.32 -21.21
CA GLN A 524 32.01 -3.89 -22.32
C GLN A 524 30.74 -4.75 -22.47
N GLY A 525 30.64 -5.88 -21.76
CA GLY A 525 29.42 -6.67 -21.69
C GLY A 525 28.23 -5.83 -21.20
N ARG A 526 27.10 -5.86 -21.92
CA ARG A 526 25.86 -5.17 -21.52
C ARG A 526 25.34 -5.73 -20.20
N ARG A 527 25.71 -5.09 -19.08
CA ARG A 527 25.09 -5.37 -17.78
C ARG A 527 23.62 -4.97 -17.86
N SER A 528 22.73 -5.87 -17.47
CA SER A 528 21.35 -5.50 -17.16
C SER A 528 21.33 -4.86 -15.78
N ASP A 529 21.57 -3.54 -15.70
CA ASP A 529 21.45 -2.82 -14.43
C ASP A 529 19.96 -2.77 -14.00
N PRO A 530 19.60 -3.39 -12.86
CA PRO A 530 18.20 -3.46 -12.43
C PRO A 530 17.66 -2.11 -11.97
N SER A 531 18.51 -1.15 -11.58
CA SER A 531 18.08 0.20 -11.16
C SER A 531 17.50 1.00 -12.34
N LEU A 532 18.03 0.79 -13.55
CA LEU A 532 17.58 1.47 -14.77
C LEU A 532 16.29 0.85 -15.36
N GLY A 533 15.69 -0.14 -14.68
CA GLY A 533 14.33 -0.61 -14.92
C GLY A 533 13.25 0.49 -14.80
N VAL A 534 13.56 1.63 -14.18
CA VAL A 534 12.70 2.84 -14.15
C VAL A 534 12.54 3.48 -15.53
N LEU A 535 13.52 3.31 -16.44
CA LEU A 535 13.52 3.84 -17.81
C LEU A 535 13.03 2.80 -18.84
N ILE A 536 12.95 1.54 -18.45
CA ILE A 536 12.30 0.48 -19.22
C ILE A 536 10.80 0.60 -18.96
N GLY A 537 10.13 1.41 -19.79
CA GLY A 537 8.69 1.66 -19.70
C GLY A 537 7.91 0.37 -19.48
N ARG A 538 7.08 0.34 -18.43
CA ARG A 538 6.45 -0.91 -17.97
C ARG A 538 5.59 -1.52 -19.09
N PRO A 539 5.67 -2.84 -19.32
CA PRO A 539 4.72 -3.51 -20.20
C PRO A 539 3.30 -3.35 -19.64
N ALA A 540 2.30 -3.30 -20.51
CA ALA A 540 0.91 -3.07 -20.10
C ALA A 540 0.43 -4.18 -19.12
N GLU A 541 0.15 -3.79 -17.88
CA GLU A 541 -0.30 -4.70 -16.83
C GLU A 541 -1.79 -5.03 -17.08
N PRO A 542 -2.20 -6.31 -17.19
CA PRO A 542 -3.60 -6.66 -17.35
C PRO A 542 -4.40 -6.30 -16.08
N VAL A 543 -5.60 -5.74 -16.27
CA VAL A 543 -6.47 -5.20 -15.21
C VAL A 543 -6.69 -6.19 -14.04
N SER A 544 -6.67 -7.50 -14.32
CA SER A 544 -6.80 -8.57 -13.33
C SER A 544 -5.70 -8.60 -12.26
N GLN A 545 -4.54 -7.98 -12.49
CA GLN A 545 -3.45 -7.87 -11.50
C GLN A 545 -3.75 -6.85 -10.40
N TRP A 546 -4.35 -5.70 -10.75
CA TRP A 546 -4.57 -4.58 -9.81
C TRP A 546 -6.04 -4.28 -9.48
N ALA A 547 -7.02 -4.87 -10.17
CA ALA A 547 -8.45 -4.62 -9.94
C ALA A 547 -8.88 -4.79 -8.47
N ARG A 548 -8.25 -5.71 -7.72
CA ARG A 548 -8.54 -5.95 -6.30
C ARG A 548 -8.02 -4.85 -5.38
N SER A 549 -6.94 -4.19 -5.76
CA SER A 549 -6.30 -3.13 -4.98
C SER A 549 -6.71 -1.72 -5.41
N PHE A 550 -7.46 -1.60 -6.52
CA PHE A 550 -7.91 -0.32 -7.09
C PHE A 550 -8.53 0.64 -6.06
N ASN A 551 -9.53 0.21 -5.29
CA ASN A 551 -10.21 1.05 -4.28
C ASN A 551 -9.63 0.82 -2.87
N THR A 552 -8.30 0.89 -2.72
CA THR A 552 -7.59 0.67 -1.45
C THR A 552 -6.50 1.73 -1.23
N LEU A 553 -5.69 1.59 -0.17
CA LEU A 553 -4.51 2.45 0.06
C LEU A 553 -3.27 2.00 -0.74
N GLU A 554 -3.29 0.85 -1.40
CA GLU A 554 -2.12 0.33 -2.14
C GLU A 554 -1.68 1.19 -3.33
N PRO A 555 -2.58 1.76 -4.17
CA PRO A 555 -2.18 2.68 -5.25
C PRO A 555 -1.44 3.92 -4.74
N LEU A 556 -1.67 4.33 -3.48
CA LEU A 556 -0.98 5.45 -2.85
C LEU A 556 0.42 5.06 -2.35
N ARG A 557 0.67 3.76 -2.09
CA ARG A 557 1.95 3.22 -1.61
C ARG A 557 2.87 2.80 -2.75
N GLN A 558 2.38 2.03 -3.72
CA GLN A 558 3.20 1.53 -4.83
C GLN A 558 3.91 2.65 -5.61
N CYS A 559 3.30 3.84 -5.68
CA CYS A 559 3.84 4.97 -6.43
C CYS A 559 5.01 5.69 -5.73
N ASN A 560 5.38 5.35 -4.47
CA ASN A 560 6.60 5.88 -3.83
C ASN A 560 7.87 5.08 -4.19
N ALA A 561 7.74 3.82 -4.58
CA ALA A 561 8.86 2.91 -4.87
C ALA A 561 9.65 3.24 -6.16
N GLY A 562 9.41 4.41 -6.77
CA GLY A 562 10.21 4.99 -7.85
C GLY A 562 10.94 6.28 -7.47
N ALA A 563 10.94 6.65 -6.18
CA ALA A 563 11.62 7.84 -5.64
C ALA A 563 12.43 7.53 -4.36
N GLU A 564 12.04 6.50 -3.60
CA GLU A 564 12.90 5.93 -2.57
C GLU A 564 13.99 5.07 -3.23
N SER A 565 15.24 5.49 -3.09
CA SER A 565 16.38 4.60 -3.31
C SER A 565 16.22 3.37 -2.41
N ALA A 566 16.53 2.19 -2.94
CA ALA A 566 16.36 0.95 -2.19
C ALA A 566 17.11 1.07 -0.85
N PRO A 567 16.45 0.86 0.31
CA PRO A 567 17.14 0.91 1.59
C PRO A 567 18.25 -0.13 1.56
N GLN A 568 19.44 0.22 2.06
CA GLN A 568 20.61 -0.65 2.05
C GLN A 568 20.32 -1.92 2.86
N ALA A 569 19.84 -2.95 2.17
CA ALA A 569 19.60 -4.28 2.71
C ALA A 569 20.95 -4.95 2.92
N ALA A 570 21.61 -4.59 4.02
CA ALA A 570 22.71 -5.38 4.56
C ALA A 570 22.23 -6.84 4.66
N PRO A 571 23.01 -7.82 4.18
CA PRO A 571 22.58 -9.22 4.12
C PRO A 571 22.57 -9.82 5.53
N TYR A 572 21.48 -9.58 6.26
CA TYR A 572 21.16 -10.31 7.48
C TYR A 572 20.99 -11.78 7.11
N HIS A 573 21.89 -12.62 7.61
CA HIS A 573 21.82 -14.06 7.46
C HIS A 573 20.53 -14.59 8.09
N LEU A 574 19.54 -14.90 7.25
CA LEU A 574 18.50 -15.85 7.63
C LEU A 574 19.16 -17.22 7.76
N ALA A 575 19.28 -17.71 8.99
CA ALA A 575 19.62 -19.09 9.25
C ALA A 575 18.51 -19.98 8.67
N LEU A 576 18.87 -20.84 7.72
CA LEU A 576 18.01 -21.92 7.28
C LEU A 576 18.18 -23.08 8.26
N ASP A 577 17.17 -23.32 9.09
CA ASP A 577 17.08 -24.54 9.87
C ASP A 577 17.00 -25.76 8.93
N PRO A 578 17.90 -26.75 9.04
CA PRO A 578 17.87 -27.93 8.18
C PRO A 578 16.92 -29.01 8.72
N GLU A 579 15.91 -29.37 7.93
CA GLU A 579 15.16 -30.62 8.12
C GLU A 579 16.11 -31.83 8.03
N PRO A 580 15.98 -32.83 8.93
CA PRO A 580 16.92 -33.95 8.98
C PRO A 580 16.64 -34.99 7.88
N SER A 581 17.65 -35.32 7.09
CA SER A 581 17.66 -36.48 6.20
C SER A 581 18.88 -37.37 6.48
N LEU A 582 18.67 -38.68 6.36
CA LEU A 582 19.58 -39.72 6.86
C LEU A 582 20.74 -40.05 5.90
N ASP A 583 21.85 -40.45 6.52
CA ASP A 583 22.92 -41.34 6.03
C ASP A 583 23.60 -41.05 4.67
N LEU A 584 24.92 -40.79 4.71
CA LEU A 584 25.93 -41.80 4.37
C LEU A 584 27.40 -41.31 4.52
N CYS A 585 28.24 -42.17 5.12
CA CYS A 585 29.71 -42.30 4.99
C CYS A 585 30.68 -41.15 5.40
N ASP A 586 31.35 -41.38 6.53
CA ASP A 586 32.81 -41.30 6.78
C ASP A 586 33.67 -40.08 6.38
N PRO A 587 34.17 -39.29 7.35
CA PRO A 587 35.31 -38.38 7.17
C PRO A 587 36.67 -39.04 7.46
N LEU A 588 37.68 -38.75 6.64
CA LEU A 588 39.08 -39.14 6.87
C LEU A 588 39.81 -38.14 7.79
N ASN A 589 40.33 -38.61 8.93
CA ASN A 589 41.20 -37.83 9.82
C ASN A 589 42.68 -37.84 9.36
N PRO A 590 43.38 -36.69 9.40
CA PRO A 590 44.84 -36.62 9.37
C PRO A 590 45.45 -36.12 10.69
N SER A 591 46.57 -36.75 11.11
CA SER A 591 47.39 -36.43 12.31
C SER A 591 46.73 -36.70 13.68
N GLN A 592 47.44 -37.04 14.76
CA GLN A 592 48.88 -36.93 15.06
C GLN A 592 49.55 -38.24 15.55
N ASP A 593 50.86 -38.13 15.74
CA ASP A 593 51.92 -39.11 16.03
C ASP A 593 51.70 -40.32 16.97
N ARG A 594 52.08 -41.49 16.43
CA ARG A 594 53.17 -42.42 16.83
C ARG A 594 53.35 -42.90 18.29
N GLN A 595 53.81 -44.16 18.35
CA GLN A 595 54.42 -44.90 19.47
C GLN A 595 53.48 -45.25 20.64
N GLU A 596 53.59 -46.40 21.31
CA GLU A 596 54.09 -47.76 20.97
C GLU A 596 53.70 -48.67 22.16
N THR A 597 53.82 -50.00 22.04
CA THR A 597 53.34 -51.01 23.03
C THR A 597 51.80 -51.08 23.15
N GLY A 598 51.18 -52.20 23.54
CA GLY A 598 51.73 -53.54 23.78
C GLY A 598 50.69 -54.54 24.34
N GLU A 599 51.04 -55.82 24.27
CA GLU A 599 50.36 -56.97 24.92
C GLU A 599 48.97 -57.41 24.38
N MET A 600 48.47 -58.53 24.91
CA MET A 600 47.45 -59.40 24.30
C MET A 600 46.22 -59.61 25.18
N ALA A 601 45.15 -60.11 24.55
CA ALA A 601 44.19 -61.09 25.09
C ALA A 601 43.18 -60.63 26.18
N ALA A 602 42.01 -61.27 26.36
CA ALA A 602 41.16 -62.07 25.44
C ALA A 602 39.80 -62.39 26.14
N LEU A 603 38.95 -63.17 25.46
CA LEU A 603 37.92 -64.08 26.01
C LEU A 603 36.59 -63.51 26.57
N HIS A 604 35.52 -63.87 25.84
CA HIS A 604 34.39 -64.71 26.28
C HIS A 604 33.03 -64.14 26.79
N ARG A 605 31.96 -64.65 26.10
CA ARG A 605 30.62 -65.07 26.59
C ARG A 605 29.66 -63.95 27.05
N GLY A 606 28.33 -64.09 26.91
CA GLY A 606 27.52 -65.15 26.28
C GLY A 606 26.11 -65.28 26.91
N VAL A 607 25.24 -66.12 26.31
CA VAL A 607 23.83 -66.43 26.72
C VAL A 607 22.83 -65.28 26.40
N ALA A 608 21.64 -65.40 25.77
CA ALA A 608 20.73 -66.44 25.21
C ALA A 608 19.31 -66.45 25.85
N TRP A 609 18.43 -67.36 25.40
CA TRP A 609 16.95 -67.45 25.56
C TRP A 609 16.15 -66.55 24.57
N ASP A 610 15.21 -67.01 23.72
CA ASP A 610 14.09 -68.01 23.73
C ASP A 610 12.75 -67.45 24.26
N GLN A 611 11.54 -67.74 23.72
CA GLN A 611 11.11 -68.60 22.58
C GLN A 611 9.63 -68.31 22.13
N HIS A 612 9.29 -68.60 20.85
CA HIS A 612 7.95 -69.03 20.33
C HIS A 612 6.69 -68.08 20.43
N ARG A 613 5.56 -68.26 19.69
CA ARG A 613 5.02 -69.34 18.78
C ARG A 613 3.90 -68.87 17.79
N ALA A 614 3.65 -69.67 16.72
CA ALA A 614 2.42 -69.84 15.89
C ALA A 614 1.93 -68.65 14.99
N HIS A 615 1.59 -68.77 13.68
CA HIS A 615 0.73 -69.69 12.84
C HIS A 615 -0.79 -69.35 12.92
N GLU A 616 -1.64 -69.35 11.86
CA GLU A 616 -1.73 -69.95 10.48
C GLU A 616 -2.47 -68.97 9.49
N HIS A 617 -2.31 -68.95 8.14
CA HIS A 617 -2.94 -69.74 7.01
C HIS A 617 -4.51 -69.68 6.89
N GLN A 618 -5.23 -69.71 5.73
CA GLN A 618 -4.92 -69.83 4.27
C GLN A 618 -6.12 -69.46 3.31
N ASP A 619 -5.82 -69.07 2.05
CA ASP A 619 -6.47 -69.33 0.71
C ASP A 619 -7.93 -68.92 0.27
N GLY A 620 -8.16 -68.94 -1.07
CA GLY A 620 -9.41 -68.63 -1.84
C GLY A 620 -10.02 -69.86 -2.57
N PRO A 621 -10.45 -69.88 -3.88
CA PRO A 621 -10.69 -68.82 -4.91
C PRO A 621 -11.94 -69.05 -5.86
N ALA A 622 -12.06 -68.27 -6.97
CA ALA A 622 -12.86 -68.48 -8.23
C ALA A 622 -14.42 -68.50 -8.15
N ALA A 623 -15.25 -68.18 -9.18
CA ALA A 623 -15.13 -67.78 -10.61
C ALA A 623 -16.19 -66.67 -10.94
N ASP A 624 -16.75 -66.34 -12.14
CA ASP A 624 -16.72 -66.84 -13.54
C ASP A 624 -17.17 -65.73 -14.57
N VAL A 625 -17.50 -66.08 -15.83
CA VAL A 625 -17.53 -65.21 -17.07
C VAL A 625 -18.77 -65.56 -17.96
N PRO A 626 -19.48 -64.65 -18.73
CA PRO A 626 -18.94 -63.89 -19.89
C PRO A 626 -19.50 -62.49 -20.26
N GLY A 627 -18.81 -61.81 -21.20
CA GLY A 627 -19.22 -60.60 -21.93
C GLY A 627 -19.88 -60.91 -23.30
N PRO A 628 -19.62 -60.17 -24.41
CA PRO A 628 -18.58 -59.15 -24.70
C PRO A 628 -19.20 -57.75 -25.04
N SER A 629 -18.69 -56.80 -25.85
CA SER A 629 -17.49 -56.62 -26.71
C SER A 629 -17.16 -55.13 -26.98
N SER A 630 -15.94 -54.88 -27.52
CA SER A 630 -15.54 -53.85 -28.52
C SER A 630 -15.80 -52.33 -28.31
N SER A 631 -14.88 -51.40 -28.64
CA SER A 631 -13.44 -51.51 -29.02
C SER A 631 -12.76 -50.13 -29.18
N SER A 632 -11.53 -49.96 -28.66
CA SER A 632 -10.30 -49.32 -29.21
C SER A 632 -10.32 -48.10 -30.17
N ARG A 633 -9.31 -47.20 -30.25
CA ARG A 633 -8.08 -46.84 -29.48
C ARG A 633 -7.51 -45.50 -30.05
N PRO A 634 -6.51 -44.84 -29.41
CA PRO A 634 -5.93 -43.56 -29.85
C PRO A 634 -4.70 -43.70 -30.78
N VAL A 635 -4.22 -42.57 -31.33
CA VAL A 635 -2.98 -42.42 -32.11
C VAL A 635 -2.05 -41.36 -31.47
N LYS A 636 -0.75 -41.37 -31.81
CA LYS A 636 0.37 -40.66 -31.15
C LYS A 636 1.07 -39.63 -32.05
N VAL A 637 1.64 -38.60 -31.41
CA VAL A 637 2.95 -37.93 -31.70
C VAL A 637 3.16 -37.24 -33.06
N TYR A 638 3.63 -35.99 -33.05
CA TYR A 638 4.92 -35.54 -33.63
C TYR A 638 5.30 -34.12 -33.17
N HIS A 639 6.60 -33.80 -33.13
CA HIS A 639 7.14 -32.43 -33.00
C HIS A 639 7.22 -31.74 -34.38
N LEU A 640 7.23 -30.40 -34.43
CA LEU A 640 8.32 -29.60 -35.06
C LEU A 640 8.12 -28.07 -34.97
N LEU A 641 9.14 -27.34 -35.45
CA LEU A 641 9.44 -25.91 -35.34
C LEU A 641 8.63 -24.99 -36.30
N VAL A 642 8.25 -23.78 -35.85
CA VAL A 642 8.81 -22.44 -36.23
C VAL A 642 9.41 -22.32 -37.66
N PRO A 643 9.17 -21.25 -38.51
CA PRO A 643 8.84 -19.83 -38.21
C PRO A 643 7.91 -19.05 -39.22
N VAL A 644 7.93 -17.69 -39.14
CA VAL A 644 7.82 -16.67 -40.23
C VAL A 644 6.44 -16.21 -40.80
N ALA A 645 6.07 -14.99 -40.38
CA ALA A 645 5.71 -13.76 -41.15
C ALA A 645 4.38 -13.54 -41.95
N ASP A 646 4.14 -12.23 -42.15
CA ASP A 646 3.34 -11.51 -43.15
C ASP A 646 1.81 -11.68 -43.26
N GLN A 647 1.08 -10.91 -42.42
CA GLN A 647 0.17 -9.84 -42.90
C GLN A 647 -0.14 -8.80 -41.82
#